data_AF-K9FBQ0-F1
#
_entry.id   AF-K9FBQ0-F1
#
_cell.length_a   1.000
_cell.length_b   1.000
_cell.length_c   1.000
_cell.angle_alpha   90.00
_cell.angle_beta   90.00
_cell.angle_gamma   90.00
#
_symmetry.space_group_name_H-M   'P 1'
#
loop_
_entity.id
_entity.type
_entity.pdbx_description
1 polymer ?
#
loop_
_entity_poly.entity_id
_entity_poly.type
_entity_poly.pdbx_seq_one_letter_code
_entity_poly.pdbx_strand_id
1 'polypeptide(L)'
;MASIRHEPLDREDREDAPFLDSADSSNPGPAHRHVHGKPSIGSLPVKANPSASAISFRLKATLFAMVLAVEIGFAFLEGPMVRIMESIACRQYFLGVDPTKIGADGQVPEAMCKIGEVQAELAAVKGYHMFFDGSLSALLAIPYGLLADRRGRKSTLALSLPGFVLNSILTIIILWFSDVFPLRALWFTALTWVFGGGPVVSFAIIWTMMADVTSEAERAGIFFQFAIVSMGADFASSALSSYLMTLDPWIPLVAGFAIVIAGMMLILVLPETKHALPPRKSEPTHVELSDLTDDPEQKRSLHNLNDPEPHRAEPDMNGDHENEPPTWSIQSYSHKSILAKFRANYRFYLRPYQFILNRKPVLLLLTAFLVYRLSRGSSWFLTQYISTRYSWTLAQSNFLVSARPTVSIPLFLFGLPFLKSRFLSPRLSSTEKDLWLARSSILCLTVGTLGIGLSPTIATLIPSMIIQTSGSGFVFLARSIITTLVERDETARLFTAIEIIQSLGNVVASLSITTVFQIGLRLGGVWIGLAWMMTSTLFCLVGAAIWCFDLPPRPPTPDFVVDDDDGDDSSGIAPFLPIPVEALGLQAPLRIFLFCFRLPLFVFVTLSYFLILQWLPIGSLGKKAALWCILGVPSIWWIDLQVDGVRKGSLKQQQARLPQPGSVIASSFTSPIDALYLAAIFDPIFTASYPNTRQVERISLLQAILRAFAFPATQPAPGARMVDVSTLVEQYPNRPVVLFPECATTNGRGILTLSNSLLGVPPTTKIFPVSLRYTPMDIVTPLPGSYLSLLWTLLSKPTHCIRVRIAECVTNSQIASDTTRKSTYNTNYLDTLDQNRQEEQVSPSEKALLDNVGESLARLGRVKRVGLGVKEKQEFSRAWSQSRRTW
;
A
#
# COMPACT_ATOMS: atom_id res chain seq x y z
N MET A 1 -18.91 -65.66 -5.11
CA MET A 1 -20.37 -65.81 -4.90
C MET A 1 -20.94 -64.45 -4.51
N ALA A 2 -21.98 -64.03 -5.22
CA ALA A 2 -22.96 -62.97 -4.94
C ALA A 2 -22.65 -61.80 -3.96
N SER A 3 -22.68 -60.59 -4.55
CA SER A 3 -23.31 -59.32 -4.11
C SER A 3 -24.07 -59.30 -2.77
N ILE A 4 -23.87 -58.23 -1.99
CA ILE A 4 -24.92 -57.39 -1.37
C ILE A 4 -24.36 -55.96 -1.19
N ARG A 5 -25.20 -54.98 -1.57
CA ARG A 5 -25.00 -53.53 -1.54
C ARG A 5 -25.87 -52.94 -0.41
N HIS A 6 -25.34 -52.00 0.36
CA HIS A 6 -26.12 -51.14 1.26
C HIS A 6 -26.11 -49.70 0.74
N GLU A 7 -27.31 -49.10 0.63
CA GLU A 7 -27.56 -47.66 0.44
C GLU A 7 -27.13 -46.83 1.67
N PRO A 8 -26.99 -45.50 1.51
CA PRO A 8 -28.05 -44.66 2.07
C PRO A 8 -28.48 -43.47 1.18
N LEU A 9 -29.81 -43.23 1.24
CA LEU A 9 -30.56 -41.97 1.32
C LEU A 9 -29.78 -40.65 1.14
N ASP A 10 -30.16 -39.89 0.10
CA ASP A 10 -30.69 -38.53 0.23
C ASP A 10 -31.27 -38.09 -1.13
N ARG A 11 -32.58 -37.88 -1.17
CA ARG A 11 -33.36 -37.44 -2.32
C ARG A 11 -34.27 -36.31 -1.85
N GLU A 12 -34.25 -35.23 -2.63
CA GLU A 12 -35.21 -34.11 -2.76
C GLU A 12 -34.51 -32.74 -2.82
N ASP A 13 -35.01 -31.92 -3.74
CA ASP A 13 -34.69 -30.53 -4.07
C ASP A 13 -33.49 -30.27 -5.00
N ARG A 14 -33.63 -30.70 -6.26
CA ARG A 14 -32.93 -30.13 -7.42
C ARG A 14 -33.90 -30.01 -8.60
N GLU A 15 -34.68 -28.94 -8.62
CA GLU A 15 -35.41 -28.48 -9.81
C GLU A 15 -34.96 -27.06 -10.18
N ASP A 16 -35.10 -26.76 -11.48
CA ASP A 16 -34.76 -25.52 -12.20
C ASP A 16 -33.32 -25.31 -12.70
N ALA A 17 -32.96 -26.07 -13.75
CA ALA A 17 -32.05 -25.58 -14.79
C ALA A 17 -32.50 -26.05 -16.18
N PRO A 18 -33.02 -25.18 -17.08
CA PRO A 18 -33.17 -25.49 -18.48
C PRO A 18 -32.14 -24.69 -19.28
N PHE A 19 -30.88 -25.13 -19.23
CA PHE A 19 -29.88 -24.74 -20.23
C PHE A 19 -28.94 -25.92 -20.39
N LEU A 20 -29.14 -26.68 -21.48
CA LEU A 20 -28.13 -27.38 -22.28
C LEU A 20 -28.89 -28.26 -23.29
N ASP A 21 -28.88 -27.86 -24.56
CA ASP A 21 -29.18 -28.79 -25.66
C ASP A 21 -27.87 -29.47 -26.11
N SER A 22 -27.97 -30.79 -26.26
CA SER A 22 -26.97 -31.72 -26.77
C SER A 22 -26.69 -31.48 -28.26
N ALA A 23 -25.42 -31.37 -28.64
CA ALA A 23 -25.00 -31.41 -30.04
C ALA A 23 -24.46 -32.81 -30.37
N ASP A 24 -25.20 -33.55 -31.21
CA ASP A 24 -24.72 -34.76 -31.88
C ASP A 24 -24.13 -34.43 -33.26
N SER A 25 -23.20 -35.30 -33.64
CA SER A 25 -22.21 -35.30 -34.71
C SER A 25 -22.72 -35.39 -36.17
N SER A 26 -21.94 -34.86 -37.14
CA SER A 26 -21.50 -35.62 -38.34
C SER A 26 -20.49 -34.89 -39.25
N ASN A 27 -19.25 -35.43 -39.27
CA ASN A 27 -18.25 -35.61 -40.35
C ASN A 27 -17.61 -34.47 -41.21
N PRO A 28 -16.36 -34.72 -41.71
CA PRO A 28 -15.38 -33.69 -42.10
C PRO A 28 -14.90 -33.74 -43.57
N GLY A 29 -14.20 -32.69 -44.02
CA GLY A 29 -13.38 -32.72 -45.25
C GLY A 29 -12.65 -31.39 -45.55
N PRO A 30 -11.41 -31.39 -46.12
CA PRO A 30 -10.45 -30.28 -45.98
C PRO A 30 -10.11 -29.52 -47.28
N ALA A 31 -9.60 -28.28 -47.20
CA ALA A 31 -8.59 -27.71 -48.13
C ALA A 31 -8.21 -26.24 -47.81
N HIS A 32 -6.92 -25.95 -47.98
CA HIS A 32 -6.22 -24.66 -47.86
C HIS A 32 -6.65 -23.55 -48.85
N ARG A 33 -6.56 -22.27 -48.46
CA ARG A 33 -5.76 -21.20 -49.17
C ARG A 33 -5.78 -19.83 -48.46
N HIS A 34 -4.63 -19.15 -48.49
CA HIS A 34 -4.42 -17.73 -48.13
C HIS A 34 -5.18 -16.74 -49.04
N VAL A 35 -5.51 -15.54 -48.51
CA VAL A 35 -5.14 -14.18 -49.03
C VAL A 35 -5.97 -13.07 -48.33
N HIS A 36 -5.31 -11.92 -48.12
CA HIS A 36 -5.79 -10.67 -47.54
C HIS A 36 -7.14 -10.11 -48.05
N GLY A 37 -7.93 -9.52 -47.14
CA GLY A 37 -9.02 -8.58 -47.43
C GLY A 37 -9.56 -7.91 -46.15
N LYS A 38 -9.55 -6.57 -46.11
CA LYS A 38 -10.09 -5.71 -45.03
C LYS A 38 -11.64 -5.68 -45.05
N PRO A 39 -12.32 -5.10 -44.04
CA PRO A 39 -13.48 -5.69 -43.37
C PRO A 39 -14.82 -5.38 -44.05
N SER A 40 -15.73 -6.36 -44.08
CA SER A 40 -17.14 -6.13 -44.40
C SER A 40 -17.99 -6.16 -43.12
N ILE A 41 -18.72 -5.06 -42.97
CA ILE A 41 -19.82 -4.83 -42.04
C ILE A 41 -20.91 -5.88 -42.29
N GLY A 42 -21.35 -6.55 -41.23
CA GLY A 42 -22.45 -7.51 -41.32
C GLY A 42 -22.51 -8.49 -40.16
N SER A 43 -22.33 -8.06 -38.91
CA SER A 43 -22.75 -8.88 -37.78
C SER A 43 -24.29 -8.92 -37.77
N LEU A 44 -24.85 -9.98 -38.35
CA LEU A 44 -26.21 -10.41 -38.06
C LEU A 44 -26.38 -10.42 -36.53
N PRO A 45 -27.34 -9.67 -35.96
CA PRO A 45 -27.57 -9.71 -34.53
C PRO A 45 -28.02 -11.13 -34.21
N VAL A 46 -27.24 -11.83 -33.38
CA VAL A 46 -27.71 -13.01 -32.67
C VAL A 46 -29.05 -12.62 -32.06
N LYS A 47 -30.15 -13.21 -32.56
CA LYS A 47 -31.49 -12.96 -32.02
C LYS A 47 -31.45 -13.32 -30.54
N ALA A 48 -31.35 -12.30 -29.69
CA ALA A 48 -31.48 -12.48 -28.25
C ALA A 48 -32.86 -13.09 -27.99
N ASN A 49 -32.90 -14.25 -27.33
CA ASN A 49 -34.16 -14.88 -26.95
C ASN A 49 -35.03 -13.84 -26.18
N PRO A 50 -36.25 -13.53 -26.64
CA PRO A 50 -37.09 -12.50 -26.01
C PRO A 50 -37.44 -12.82 -24.56
N SER A 51 -37.43 -14.11 -24.17
CA SER A 51 -37.60 -14.56 -22.78
C SER A 51 -36.41 -14.18 -21.88
N ALA A 52 -35.17 -14.31 -22.36
CA ALA A 52 -33.97 -13.99 -21.59
C ALA A 52 -33.83 -12.48 -21.34
N SER A 53 -34.17 -11.65 -22.33
CA SER A 53 -34.20 -10.20 -22.20
C SER A 53 -35.28 -9.75 -21.20
N ALA A 54 -36.48 -10.35 -21.25
CA ALA A 54 -37.57 -10.05 -20.32
C ALA A 54 -37.23 -10.42 -18.86
N ILE A 55 -36.54 -11.55 -18.64
CA ILE A 55 -36.09 -11.98 -17.31
C ILE A 55 -34.99 -11.05 -16.78
N SER A 56 -34.01 -10.69 -17.61
CA SER A 56 -32.95 -9.73 -17.23
C SER A 56 -33.52 -8.35 -16.89
N PHE A 57 -34.51 -7.88 -17.67
CA PHE A 57 -35.20 -6.62 -17.39
C PHE A 57 -35.95 -6.68 -16.04
N ARG A 58 -36.68 -7.76 -15.76
CA ARG A 58 -37.35 -7.96 -14.46
C ARG A 58 -36.35 -7.96 -13.31
N LEU A 59 -35.23 -8.65 -13.46
CA LEU A 59 -34.17 -8.72 -12.45
C LEU A 59 -33.58 -7.32 -12.15
N LYS A 60 -33.24 -6.55 -13.19
CA LYS A 60 -32.77 -5.17 -13.08
C LYS A 60 -33.82 -4.29 -12.41
N ALA A 61 -35.09 -4.40 -12.80
CA ALA A 61 -36.19 -3.61 -12.24
C ALA A 61 -36.44 -3.92 -10.75
N THR A 62 -36.39 -5.19 -10.34
CA THR A 62 -36.53 -5.58 -8.93
C THR A 62 -35.36 -5.08 -8.09
N LEU A 63 -34.11 -5.20 -8.57
CA LEU A 63 -32.94 -4.63 -7.90
C LEU A 63 -33.05 -3.10 -7.80
N PHE A 64 -33.54 -2.44 -8.84
CA PHE A 64 -33.75 -0.99 -8.86
C PHE A 64 -34.80 -0.56 -7.83
N ALA A 65 -35.94 -1.24 -7.80
CA ALA A 65 -36.99 -1.03 -6.81
C ALA A 65 -36.50 -1.27 -5.39
N MET A 66 -35.68 -2.29 -5.18
CA MET A 66 -35.07 -2.59 -3.89
C MET A 66 -34.18 -1.44 -3.39
N VAL A 67 -33.24 -0.94 -4.22
CA VAL A 67 -32.38 0.17 -3.78
C VAL A 67 -33.20 1.42 -3.48
N LEU A 68 -34.14 1.78 -4.36
CA LEU A 68 -34.99 2.95 -4.16
C LEU A 68 -35.84 2.83 -2.90
N ALA A 69 -36.44 1.67 -2.63
CA ALA A 69 -37.20 1.46 -1.41
C ALA A 69 -36.32 1.66 -0.17
N VAL A 70 -35.11 1.08 -0.15
CA VAL A 70 -34.19 1.23 0.99
C VAL A 70 -33.76 2.70 1.16
N GLU A 71 -33.42 3.42 0.08
CA GLU A 71 -33.06 4.84 0.12
C GLU A 71 -34.21 5.73 0.60
N ILE A 72 -35.41 5.56 0.04
CA ILE A 72 -36.63 6.29 0.47
C ILE A 72 -36.91 6.01 1.95
N GLY A 73 -36.79 4.76 2.37
CA GLY A 73 -36.97 4.37 3.76
C GLY A 73 -36.01 5.09 4.70
N PHE A 74 -34.71 5.16 4.36
CA PHE A 74 -33.73 5.90 5.18
C PHE A 74 -33.99 7.41 5.20
N ALA A 75 -34.36 8.01 4.07
CA ALA A 75 -34.75 9.42 4.00
C ALA A 75 -35.94 9.75 4.92
N PHE A 76 -36.88 8.80 5.07
CA PHE A 76 -37.98 8.90 6.01
C PHE A 76 -37.55 8.78 7.48
N LEU A 77 -36.41 8.16 7.79
CA LEU A 77 -35.95 7.98 9.16
C LEU A 77 -35.13 9.17 9.70
N GLU A 78 -34.34 9.85 8.86
CA GLU A 78 -33.34 10.83 9.34
C GLU A 78 -33.94 11.99 10.15
N GLY A 79 -34.91 12.72 9.57
CA GLY A 79 -35.53 13.89 10.19
C GLY A 79 -36.42 13.55 11.40
N PRO A 80 -37.39 12.63 11.26
CA PRO A 80 -38.33 12.32 12.34
C PRO A 80 -37.65 11.70 13.57
N MET A 81 -36.63 10.87 13.38
CA MET A 81 -35.87 10.31 14.50
C MET A 81 -35.23 11.42 15.34
N VAL A 82 -34.63 12.44 14.70
CA VAL A 82 -34.07 13.62 15.40
C VAL A 82 -35.14 14.37 16.18
N ARG A 83 -36.34 14.56 15.60
CA ARG A 83 -37.46 15.23 16.28
C ARG A 83 -37.96 14.46 17.51
N ILE A 84 -38.08 13.14 17.42
CA ILE A 84 -38.53 12.29 18.54
C ILE A 84 -37.46 12.25 19.64
N MET A 85 -36.19 12.12 19.29
CA MET A 85 -35.12 12.18 20.30
C MET A 85 -35.06 13.55 20.99
N GLU A 86 -35.29 14.64 20.25
CA GLU A 86 -35.38 15.99 20.83
C GLU A 86 -36.55 16.11 21.81
N SER A 87 -37.75 15.65 21.45
CA SER A 87 -38.92 15.76 22.33
C SER A 87 -38.73 14.96 23.62
N ILE A 88 -38.15 13.76 23.54
CA ILE A 88 -37.84 12.93 24.71
C ILE A 88 -36.79 13.62 25.60
N ALA A 89 -35.67 14.08 25.03
CA ALA A 89 -34.61 14.75 25.79
C ALA A 89 -35.13 16.04 26.47
N CYS A 90 -35.96 16.79 25.76
CA CYS A 90 -36.61 18.00 26.25
C CYS A 90 -37.55 17.69 27.43
N ARG A 91 -38.40 16.67 27.29
CA ARG A 91 -39.29 16.22 28.37
C ARG A 91 -38.51 15.76 29.60
N GLN A 92 -37.46 14.97 29.43
CA GLN A 92 -36.60 14.52 30.52
C GLN A 92 -35.91 15.68 31.25
N TYR A 93 -35.49 16.72 30.52
CA TYR A 93 -34.92 17.93 31.12
C TYR A 93 -35.95 18.69 31.96
N PHE A 94 -37.15 18.95 31.44
CA PHE A 94 -38.19 19.68 32.17
C PHE A 94 -38.79 18.89 33.33
N LEU A 95 -38.80 17.55 33.27
CA LEU A 95 -39.15 16.71 34.43
C LEU A 95 -38.21 16.96 35.63
N GLY A 96 -36.92 17.24 35.38
CA GLY A 96 -35.94 17.52 36.44
C GLY A 96 -35.91 18.97 36.91
N VAL A 97 -36.20 19.93 36.02
CA VAL A 97 -36.06 21.38 36.31
C VAL A 97 -37.38 22.04 36.69
N ASP A 98 -38.43 21.87 35.88
CA ASP A 98 -39.75 22.49 36.09
C ASP A 98 -40.86 21.67 35.41
N PRO A 99 -41.53 20.77 36.16
CA PRO A 99 -42.59 19.91 35.61
C PRO A 99 -43.83 20.68 35.11
N THR A 100 -44.01 21.95 35.49
CA THR A 100 -45.21 22.74 35.09
C THR A 100 -45.23 23.11 33.61
N LYS A 101 -44.09 22.98 32.93
CA LYS A 101 -43.94 23.28 31.49
C LYS A 101 -44.37 22.13 30.57
N ILE A 102 -44.72 20.98 31.14
CA ILE A 102 -45.19 19.80 30.41
C ILE A 102 -46.70 19.97 30.19
N GLY A 103 -47.15 19.93 28.94
CA GLY A 103 -48.56 20.04 28.59
C GLY A 103 -49.39 18.88 29.14
N ALA A 104 -50.72 19.04 29.14
CA ALA A 104 -51.66 17.99 29.57
C ALA A 104 -51.60 16.72 28.68
N ASP A 105 -51.07 16.87 27.47
CA ASP A 105 -50.74 15.82 26.49
C ASP A 105 -49.40 15.10 26.80
N GLY A 106 -48.68 15.52 27.85
CA GLY A 106 -47.38 14.96 28.23
C GLY A 106 -46.23 15.41 27.33
N GLN A 107 -46.45 16.36 26.42
CA GLN A 107 -45.44 16.88 25.49
C GLN A 107 -44.99 18.30 25.87
N VAL A 108 -43.78 18.65 25.44
CA VAL A 108 -43.24 20.01 25.57
C VAL A 108 -43.26 20.69 24.19
N PRO A 109 -43.83 21.90 24.06
CA PRO A 109 -43.79 22.67 22.82
C PRO A 109 -42.38 22.80 22.25
N GLU A 110 -42.24 22.55 20.94
CA GLU A 110 -40.93 22.48 20.26
C GLU A 110 -40.07 23.74 20.45
N ALA A 111 -40.69 24.91 20.52
CA ALA A 111 -40.00 26.18 20.71
C ALA A 111 -39.18 26.22 22.02
N MET A 112 -39.62 25.51 23.07
CA MET A 112 -38.92 25.46 24.36
C MET A 112 -37.79 24.42 24.40
N CYS A 113 -37.70 23.55 23.38
CA CYS A 113 -36.70 22.48 23.31
C CYS A 113 -35.37 22.89 22.66
N LYS A 114 -35.23 24.16 22.26
CA LYS A 114 -34.03 24.69 21.57
C LYS A 114 -32.93 25.17 22.53
N ILE A 115 -33.06 24.87 23.82
CA ILE A 115 -32.04 25.18 24.83
C ILE A 115 -30.74 24.37 24.62
N GLY A 116 -29.60 24.95 25.00
CA GLY A 116 -28.28 24.39 24.70
C GLY A 116 -28.05 23.01 25.33
N GLU A 117 -28.62 22.76 26.51
CA GLU A 117 -28.49 21.51 27.27
C GLU A 117 -29.19 20.35 26.56
N VAL A 118 -30.44 20.54 26.13
CA VAL A 118 -31.21 19.54 25.38
C VAL A 118 -30.56 19.25 24.04
N GLN A 119 -30.08 20.30 23.36
CA GLN A 119 -29.45 20.16 22.04
C GLN A 119 -28.07 19.51 22.12
N ALA A 120 -27.32 19.75 23.21
CA ALA A 120 -26.05 19.08 23.47
C ALA A 120 -26.24 17.57 23.77
N GLU A 121 -27.27 17.20 24.54
CA GLU A 121 -27.61 15.79 24.77
C GLU A 121 -28.12 15.12 23.48
N LEU A 122 -28.98 15.78 22.71
CA LEU A 122 -29.45 15.29 21.40
C LEU A 122 -28.27 15.02 20.45
N ALA A 123 -27.35 15.98 20.35
CA ALA A 123 -26.13 15.86 19.55
C ALA A 123 -25.27 14.68 20.01
N ALA A 124 -25.10 14.49 21.33
CA ALA A 124 -24.39 13.34 21.87
C ALA A 124 -25.05 12.02 21.48
N VAL A 125 -26.34 11.85 21.82
CA VAL A 125 -27.05 10.58 21.62
C VAL A 125 -27.01 10.18 20.16
N LYS A 126 -27.36 11.09 19.23
CA LYS A 126 -27.34 10.82 17.79
C LYS A 126 -25.93 10.64 17.23
N GLY A 127 -24.98 11.44 17.70
CA GLY A 127 -23.57 11.37 17.28
C GLY A 127 -22.94 10.02 17.61
N TYR A 128 -23.08 9.57 18.85
CA TYR A 128 -22.58 8.27 19.29
C TYR A 128 -23.36 7.10 18.68
N HIS A 129 -24.68 7.23 18.49
CA HIS A 129 -25.47 6.22 17.75
C HIS A 129 -24.89 5.98 16.35
N MET A 130 -24.68 7.04 15.57
CA MET A 130 -24.07 6.96 14.23
C MET A 130 -22.64 6.41 14.28
N PHE A 131 -21.87 6.74 15.31
CA PHE A 131 -20.52 6.20 15.50
C PHE A 131 -20.54 4.68 15.69
N PHE A 132 -21.39 4.16 16.59
CA PHE A 132 -21.48 2.71 16.85
C PHE A 132 -22.03 1.95 15.64
N ASP A 133 -23.10 2.45 15.02
CA ASP A 133 -23.68 1.88 13.80
C ASP A 133 -22.67 1.81 12.66
N GLY A 134 -22.02 2.94 12.38
CA GLY A 134 -21.03 3.06 11.31
C GLY A 134 -19.80 2.19 11.54
N SER A 135 -19.29 2.17 12.77
CA SER A 135 -18.10 1.39 13.13
C SER A 135 -18.33 -0.11 13.01
N LEU A 136 -19.45 -0.61 13.54
CA LEU A 136 -19.76 -2.04 13.50
C LEU A 136 -20.11 -2.50 12.08
N SER A 137 -20.89 -1.71 11.33
CA SER A 137 -21.20 -2.01 9.92
C SER A 137 -19.94 -2.03 9.05
N ALA A 138 -18.99 -1.10 9.26
CA ALA A 138 -17.72 -1.08 8.53
C ALA A 138 -16.83 -2.27 8.88
N LEU A 139 -16.74 -2.66 10.16
CA LEU A 139 -15.98 -3.82 10.61
C LEU A 139 -16.51 -5.12 9.99
N LEU A 140 -17.85 -5.24 9.89
CA LEU A 140 -18.51 -6.41 9.35
C LEU A 140 -18.56 -6.46 7.82
N ALA A 141 -18.19 -5.37 7.13
CA ALA A 141 -18.18 -5.34 5.66
C ALA A 141 -17.22 -6.33 5.01
N ILE A 142 -16.04 -6.53 5.59
CA ILE A 142 -15.06 -7.51 5.08
C ILE A 142 -15.57 -8.95 5.23
N PRO A 143 -15.95 -9.43 6.42
CA PRO A 143 -16.38 -10.83 6.58
C PRO A 143 -17.66 -11.14 5.79
N TYR A 144 -18.64 -10.22 5.77
CA TYR A 144 -19.86 -10.43 5.00
C TYR A 144 -19.64 -10.31 3.48
N GLY A 145 -18.72 -9.45 3.02
CA GLY A 145 -18.29 -9.42 1.62
C GLY A 145 -17.67 -10.75 1.17
N LEU A 146 -16.75 -11.31 1.96
CA LEU A 146 -16.17 -12.63 1.70
C LEU A 146 -17.22 -13.76 1.77
N LEU A 147 -18.23 -13.61 2.64
CA LEU A 147 -19.34 -14.55 2.72
C LEU A 147 -20.19 -14.51 1.44
N ALA A 148 -20.46 -13.32 0.90
CA ALA A 148 -21.15 -13.17 -0.40
C ALA A 148 -20.38 -13.84 -1.53
N ASP A 149 -19.05 -13.70 -1.55
CA ASP A 149 -18.21 -14.36 -2.55
C ASP A 149 -18.22 -15.88 -2.42
N ARG A 150 -18.40 -16.44 -1.22
CA ARG A 150 -18.42 -17.91 -1.01
C ARG A 150 -19.81 -18.52 -1.18
N ARG A 151 -20.77 -18.03 -0.40
CA ARG A 151 -22.12 -18.60 -0.25
C ARG A 151 -23.14 -18.06 -1.24
N GLY A 152 -22.76 -17.04 -2.02
CA GLY A 152 -23.67 -16.36 -2.94
C GLY A 152 -24.19 -15.05 -2.35
N ARG A 153 -24.51 -14.10 -3.24
CA ARG A 153 -24.91 -12.75 -2.87
C ARG A 153 -26.32 -12.75 -2.28
N LYS A 154 -27.23 -13.61 -2.77
CA LYS A 154 -28.61 -13.74 -2.24
C LYS A 154 -28.58 -14.19 -0.80
N SER A 155 -27.81 -15.25 -0.50
CA SER A 155 -27.75 -15.83 0.85
C SER A 155 -27.21 -14.83 1.87
N THR A 156 -26.16 -14.08 1.51
CA THR A 156 -25.58 -13.07 2.41
C THR A 156 -26.53 -11.90 2.65
N LEU A 157 -27.23 -11.42 1.60
CA LEU A 157 -28.19 -10.33 1.76
C LEU A 157 -29.45 -10.78 2.52
N ALA A 158 -29.91 -12.02 2.34
CA ALA A 158 -31.02 -12.59 3.12
C ALA A 158 -30.69 -12.66 4.62
N LEU A 159 -29.42 -12.91 4.98
CA LEU A 159 -28.95 -12.89 6.36
C LEU A 159 -29.03 -11.49 7.01
N SER A 160 -29.19 -10.43 6.21
CA SER A 160 -29.36 -9.07 6.74
C SER A 160 -30.78 -8.72 7.18
N LEU A 161 -31.78 -9.43 6.66
CA LEU A 161 -33.18 -9.15 6.96
C LEU A 161 -33.50 -9.22 8.47
N PRO A 162 -33.08 -10.25 9.23
CA PRO A 162 -33.29 -10.26 10.68
C PRO A 162 -32.63 -9.08 11.40
N GLY A 163 -31.44 -8.65 10.94
CA GLY A 163 -30.72 -7.51 11.50
C GLY A 163 -31.51 -6.20 11.38
N PHE A 164 -32.10 -5.94 10.22
CA PHE A 164 -32.97 -4.76 10.01
C PHE A 164 -34.27 -4.82 10.81
N VAL A 165 -34.91 -5.99 10.88
CA VAL A 165 -36.14 -6.16 11.66
C VAL A 165 -35.86 -5.95 13.14
N LEU A 166 -34.82 -6.58 13.68
CA LEU A 166 -34.39 -6.40 15.07
C LEU A 166 -34.01 -4.95 15.36
N ASN A 167 -33.29 -4.28 14.47
CA ASN A 167 -32.91 -2.87 14.64
C ASN A 167 -34.15 -1.97 14.70
N SER A 168 -35.11 -2.18 13.79
CA SER A 168 -36.37 -1.43 13.73
C SER A 168 -37.18 -1.61 15.02
N ILE A 169 -37.37 -2.86 15.45
CA ILE A 169 -38.14 -3.19 16.67
C ILE A 169 -37.47 -2.58 17.90
N LEU A 170 -36.17 -2.78 18.06
CA LEU A 170 -35.43 -2.28 19.23
C LEU A 170 -35.43 -0.75 19.28
N THR A 171 -35.26 -0.08 18.14
CA THR A 171 -35.31 1.39 18.05
C THR A 171 -36.69 1.91 18.42
N ILE A 172 -37.77 1.31 17.89
CA ILE A 172 -39.14 1.71 18.23
C ILE A 172 -39.42 1.48 19.72
N ILE A 173 -39.03 0.34 20.29
CA ILE A 173 -39.22 0.05 21.72
C ILE A 173 -38.52 1.09 22.59
N ILE A 174 -37.26 1.42 22.30
CA ILE A 174 -36.49 2.38 23.10
C ILE A 174 -37.08 3.78 23.01
N LEU A 175 -37.49 4.22 21.82
CA LEU A 175 -38.08 5.55 21.63
C LEU A 175 -39.49 5.63 22.23
N TRP A 176 -40.29 4.57 22.12
CA TRP A 176 -41.68 4.55 22.59
C TRP A 176 -41.74 4.46 24.12
N PHE A 177 -40.97 3.56 24.72
CA PHE A 177 -40.88 3.38 26.17
C PHE A 177 -39.76 4.23 26.78
N SER A 178 -39.73 5.51 26.42
CA SER A 178 -38.70 6.46 26.88
C SER A 178 -38.77 6.81 28.38
N ASP A 179 -39.87 6.44 29.06
CA ASP A 179 -39.99 6.51 30.52
C ASP A 179 -39.22 5.38 31.24
N VAL A 180 -39.04 4.24 30.57
CA VAL A 180 -38.37 3.05 31.13
C VAL A 180 -36.91 2.98 30.70
N PHE A 181 -36.64 3.24 29.41
CA PHE A 181 -35.30 3.16 28.85
C PHE A 181 -34.68 4.54 28.65
N PRO A 182 -33.42 4.76 29.06
CA PRO A 182 -32.73 6.01 28.77
C PRO A 182 -32.44 6.14 27.26
N LEU A 183 -32.44 7.36 26.72
CA LEU A 183 -32.14 7.61 25.29
C LEU A 183 -30.81 7.00 24.82
N ARG A 184 -29.81 6.95 25.70
CA ARG A 184 -28.48 6.34 25.42
C ARG A 184 -28.56 4.83 25.16
N ALA A 185 -29.64 4.15 25.54
CA ALA A 185 -29.87 2.75 25.20
C ALA A 185 -29.93 2.51 23.68
N LEU A 186 -30.22 3.54 22.88
CA LEU A 186 -30.15 3.48 21.42
C LEU A 186 -28.77 3.02 20.93
N TRP A 187 -27.68 3.22 21.66
CA TRP A 187 -26.36 2.75 21.24
C TRP A 187 -26.26 1.22 21.13
N PHE A 188 -27.13 0.49 21.84
CA PHE A 188 -27.19 -0.98 21.74
C PHE A 188 -27.87 -1.47 20.46
N THR A 189 -28.61 -0.63 19.74
CA THR A 189 -29.22 -1.01 18.46
C THR A 189 -28.14 -1.37 17.44
N ALA A 190 -26.93 -0.81 17.55
CA ALA A 190 -25.81 -1.16 16.69
C ALA A 190 -25.49 -2.66 16.74
N LEU A 191 -25.66 -3.32 17.90
CA LEU A 191 -25.35 -4.75 18.05
C LEU A 191 -26.24 -5.65 17.17
N THR A 192 -27.40 -5.18 16.73
CA THR A 192 -28.24 -5.94 15.79
C THR A 192 -27.56 -6.10 14.43
N TRP A 193 -26.62 -5.21 14.07
CA TRP A 193 -25.86 -5.30 12.82
C TRP A 193 -24.87 -6.46 12.78
N VAL A 194 -24.59 -7.11 13.92
CA VAL A 194 -23.89 -8.41 13.94
C VAL A 194 -24.60 -9.42 13.03
N PHE A 195 -25.92 -9.33 12.93
CA PHE A 195 -26.73 -10.05 11.97
C PHE A 195 -26.83 -9.22 10.68
N GLY A 196 -26.13 -9.63 9.63
CA GLY A 196 -26.23 -9.02 8.30
C GLY A 196 -25.24 -7.93 7.92
N GLY A 197 -24.44 -7.43 8.86
CA GLY A 197 -23.47 -6.35 8.61
C GLY A 197 -24.10 -4.96 8.40
N GLY A 198 -25.43 -4.85 8.51
CA GLY A 198 -26.16 -3.59 8.48
C GLY A 198 -26.24 -2.90 7.12
N PRO A 199 -26.56 -1.58 7.11
CA PRO A 199 -26.84 -0.84 5.89
C PRO A 199 -25.66 -0.80 4.93
N VAL A 200 -24.44 -0.65 5.44
CA VAL A 200 -23.20 -0.56 4.63
C VAL A 200 -23.00 -1.82 3.79
N VAL A 201 -23.15 -2.99 4.41
CA VAL A 201 -23.00 -4.30 3.75
C VAL A 201 -24.13 -4.54 2.76
N SER A 202 -25.35 -4.20 3.15
CA SER A 202 -26.52 -4.39 2.32
C SER A 202 -26.43 -3.56 1.04
N PHE A 203 -26.11 -2.26 1.15
CA PHE A 203 -25.88 -1.41 -0.01
C PHE A 203 -24.73 -1.94 -0.88
N ALA A 204 -23.60 -2.33 -0.29
CA ALA A 204 -22.48 -2.88 -1.05
C ALA A 204 -22.89 -4.12 -1.86
N ILE A 205 -23.59 -5.06 -1.25
CA ILE A 205 -24.04 -6.28 -1.93
C ILE A 205 -25.07 -5.96 -3.02
N ILE A 206 -26.05 -5.11 -2.77
CA ILE A 206 -27.05 -4.73 -3.79
C ILE A 206 -26.37 -4.03 -4.99
N TRP A 207 -25.39 -3.16 -4.73
CA TRP A 207 -24.59 -2.54 -5.79
C TRP A 207 -23.76 -3.56 -6.57
N THR A 208 -23.20 -4.58 -5.91
CA THR A 208 -22.53 -5.68 -6.63
C THR A 208 -23.51 -6.50 -7.46
N MET A 209 -24.69 -6.82 -6.94
CA MET A 209 -25.75 -7.51 -7.69
C MET A 209 -26.16 -6.73 -8.93
N MET A 210 -26.29 -5.40 -8.82
CA MET A 210 -26.58 -4.53 -9.96
C MET A 210 -25.47 -4.59 -11.02
N ALA A 211 -24.21 -4.62 -10.59
CA ALA A 211 -23.06 -4.73 -11.49
C ALA A 211 -23.00 -6.09 -12.20
N ASP A 212 -23.45 -7.19 -11.56
CA ASP A 212 -23.45 -8.53 -12.17
C ASP A 212 -24.51 -8.69 -13.25
N VAL A 213 -25.64 -7.99 -13.10
CA VAL A 213 -26.77 -8.10 -14.03
C VAL A 213 -26.62 -7.13 -15.21
N THR A 214 -25.68 -6.19 -15.11
CA THR A 214 -25.47 -5.17 -16.13
C THR A 214 -24.24 -5.48 -16.98
N SER A 215 -24.41 -5.49 -18.31
CA SER A 215 -23.32 -5.70 -19.26
C SER A 215 -22.32 -4.54 -19.22
N GLU A 216 -21.05 -4.81 -19.54
CA GLU A 216 -19.98 -3.78 -19.48
C GLU A 216 -20.27 -2.56 -20.37
N ALA A 217 -20.97 -2.76 -21.50
CA ALA A 217 -21.33 -1.70 -22.44
C ALA A 217 -22.49 -0.81 -21.95
N GLU A 218 -23.45 -1.35 -21.19
CA GLU A 218 -24.63 -0.61 -20.71
C GLU A 218 -24.45 -0.06 -19.28
N ARG A 219 -23.45 -0.55 -18.53
CA ARG A 219 -23.24 -0.26 -17.10
C ARG A 219 -23.16 1.22 -16.79
N ALA A 220 -22.42 1.98 -17.59
CA ALA A 220 -22.26 3.42 -17.36
C ALA A 220 -23.59 4.18 -17.52
N GLY A 221 -24.40 3.81 -18.51
CA GLY A 221 -25.70 4.45 -18.78
C GLY A 221 -26.74 4.15 -17.69
N ILE A 222 -26.85 2.89 -17.29
CA ILE A 222 -27.79 2.46 -16.24
C ILE A 222 -27.40 3.07 -14.89
N PHE A 223 -26.11 3.10 -14.53
CA PHE A 223 -25.67 3.71 -13.28
C PHE A 223 -25.90 5.23 -13.25
N PHE A 224 -25.75 5.90 -14.39
CA PHE A 224 -26.05 7.33 -14.50
C PHE A 224 -27.55 7.61 -14.34
N GLN A 225 -28.41 6.85 -15.02
CA GLN A 225 -29.87 6.96 -14.87
C GLN A 225 -30.30 6.67 -13.43
N PHE A 226 -29.74 5.62 -12.83
CA PHE A 226 -29.96 5.27 -11.43
C PHE A 226 -29.64 6.43 -10.49
N ALA A 227 -28.46 7.05 -10.64
CA ALA A 227 -28.05 8.17 -9.80
C ALA A 227 -29.03 9.35 -9.86
N ILE A 228 -29.57 9.67 -11.05
CA ILE A 228 -30.56 10.75 -11.22
C ILE A 228 -31.86 10.40 -10.50
N VAL A 229 -32.37 9.17 -10.69
CA VAL A 229 -33.63 8.74 -10.08
C VAL A 229 -33.50 8.67 -8.56
N SER A 230 -32.39 8.14 -8.04
CA SER A 230 -32.06 8.10 -6.61
C SER A 230 -32.04 9.50 -6.00
N MET A 231 -31.37 10.47 -6.63
CA MET A 231 -31.34 11.86 -6.16
C MET A 231 -32.73 12.52 -6.17
N GLY A 232 -33.57 12.22 -7.18
CA GLY A 232 -34.95 12.71 -7.23
C GLY A 232 -35.84 12.06 -6.16
N ALA A 233 -35.67 10.76 -5.92
CA ALA A 233 -36.37 10.02 -4.88
C ALA A 233 -35.99 10.52 -3.48
N ASP A 234 -34.70 10.80 -3.22
CA ASP A 234 -34.22 11.37 -1.96
C ASP A 234 -34.85 12.74 -1.65
N PHE A 235 -34.92 13.62 -2.66
CA PHE A 235 -35.62 14.91 -2.53
C PHE A 235 -37.10 14.74 -2.21
N ALA A 236 -37.82 13.93 -3.01
CA ALA A 236 -39.26 13.75 -2.86
C ALA A 236 -39.62 13.08 -1.53
N SER A 237 -38.86 12.04 -1.14
CA SER A 237 -39.07 11.30 0.10
C SER A 237 -38.76 12.14 1.33
N SER A 238 -37.64 12.88 1.33
CA SER A 238 -37.29 13.78 2.44
C SER A 238 -38.28 14.96 2.57
N ALA A 239 -38.78 15.49 1.44
CA ALA A 239 -39.82 16.54 1.45
C ALA A 239 -41.15 16.00 2.00
N LEU A 240 -41.58 14.81 1.57
CA LEU A 240 -42.77 14.15 2.06
C LEU A 240 -42.65 13.80 3.55
N SER A 241 -41.50 13.28 3.98
CA SER A 241 -41.19 13.02 5.40
C SER A 241 -41.29 14.30 6.23
N SER A 242 -40.73 15.41 5.75
CA SER A 242 -40.81 16.71 6.41
C SER A 242 -42.25 17.21 6.55
N TYR A 243 -43.10 16.99 5.54
CA TYR A 243 -44.52 17.32 5.62
C TYR A 243 -45.24 16.44 6.65
N LEU A 244 -45.04 15.12 6.61
CA LEU A 244 -45.64 14.18 7.56
C LEU A 244 -45.21 14.46 9.01
N MET A 245 -43.97 14.92 9.24
CA MET A 245 -43.48 15.35 10.56
C MET A 245 -44.29 16.50 11.15
N THR A 246 -44.95 17.34 10.34
CA THR A 246 -45.80 18.42 10.84
C THR A 246 -47.12 17.91 11.42
N LEU A 247 -47.57 16.73 10.98
CA LEU A 247 -48.76 16.06 11.50
C LEU A 247 -48.39 15.28 12.76
N ASP A 248 -47.52 14.29 12.60
CA ASP A 248 -47.00 13.48 13.70
C ASP A 248 -45.66 12.84 13.25
N PRO A 249 -44.58 12.94 14.05
CA PRO A 249 -43.27 12.43 13.65
C PRO A 249 -43.15 10.89 13.72
N TRP A 250 -44.08 10.17 14.36
CA TRP A 250 -44.08 8.71 14.37
C TRP A 250 -44.56 8.13 13.04
N ILE A 251 -45.48 8.81 12.34
CA ILE A 251 -45.98 8.39 11.03
C ILE A 251 -44.84 8.17 10.03
N PRO A 252 -43.98 9.18 9.72
CA PRO A 252 -42.87 8.98 8.78
C PRO A 252 -41.81 8.02 9.34
N LEU A 253 -41.61 7.93 10.66
CA LEU A 253 -40.65 6.98 11.25
C LEU A 253 -41.07 5.51 11.01
N VAL A 254 -42.31 5.16 11.35
CA VAL A 254 -42.84 3.80 11.18
C VAL A 254 -42.98 3.46 9.70
N ALA A 255 -43.44 4.42 8.88
CA ALA A 255 -43.47 4.25 7.43
C ALA A 255 -42.07 4.00 6.86
N GLY A 256 -41.05 4.74 7.31
CA GLY A 256 -39.66 4.53 6.90
C GLY A 256 -39.17 3.12 7.18
N PHE A 257 -39.34 2.61 8.40
CA PHE A 257 -38.96 1.24 8.75
C PHE A 257 -39.75 0.20 7.94
N ALA A 258 -41.05 0.40 7.74
CA ALA A 258 -41.87 -0.50 6.93
C ALA A 258 -41.40 -0.55 5.48
N ILE A 259 -41.06 0.60 4.88
CA ILE A 259 -40.53 0.70 3.52
C ILE A 259 -39.16 0.00 3.42
N VAL A 260 -38.25 0.21 4.38
CA VAL A 260 -36.94 -0.49 4.39
C VAL A 260 -37.14 -2.00 4.46
N ILE A 261 -37.98 -2.50 5.37
CA ILE A 261 -38.23 -3.94 5.51
C ILE A 261 -38.87 -4.50 4.23
N ALA A 262 -39.87 -3.82 3.66
CA ALA A 262 -40.50 -4.23 2.41
C ALA A 262 -39.50 -4.25 1.24
N GLY A 263 -38.63 -3.25 1.14
CA GLY A 263 -37.55 -3.21 0.16
C GLY A 263 -36.58 -4.38 0.34
N MET A 264 -36.15 -4.65 1.58
CA MET A 264 -35.26 -5.77 1.88
C MET A 264 -35.90 -7.14 1.61
N MET A 265 -37.21 -7.28 1.80
CA MET A 265 -37.96 -8.52 1.50
C MET A 265 -37.97 -8.89 0.01
N LEU A 266 -37.75 -7.93 -0.91
CA LEU A 266 -37.65 -8.21 -2.34
C LEU A 266 -36.51 -9.19 -2.68
N ILE A 267 -35.53 -9.37 -1.79
CA ILE A 267 -34.46 -10.36 -1.96
C ILE A 267 -34.98 -11.80 -2.05
N LEU A 268 -36.13 -12.10 -1.46
CA LEU A 268 -36.71 -13.44 -1.51
C LEU A 268 -37.09 -13.82 -2.94
N VAL A 269 -37.51 -12.83 -3.74
CA VAL A 269 -37.91 -12.97 -5.14
C VAL A 269 -36.71 -13.02 -6.08
N LEU A 270 -35.57 -12.45 -5.69
CA LEU A 270 -34.38 -12.39 -6.53
C LEU A 270 -33.68 -13.77 -6.61
N PRO A 271 -33.29 -14.25 -7.82
CA PRO A 271 -32.39 -15.38 -7.99
C PRO A 271 -30.94 -15.02 -7.63
N GLU A 272 -30.09 -16.02 -7.45
CA GLU A 272 -28.66 -15.82 -7.18
C GLU A 272 -27.94 -15.20 -8.39
N THR A 273 -27.24 -14.06 -8.21
CA THR A 273 -26.61 -13.31 -9.30
C THR A 273 -25.14 -13.66 -9.52
N LYS A 274 -24.51 -14.45 -8.63
CA LYS A 274 -23.09 -14.81 -8.70
C LYS A 274 -22.63 -15.47 -10.01
N HIS A 275 -23.55 -16.10 -10.75
CA HIS A 275 -23.26 -16.81 -12.00
C HIS A 275 -23.90 -16.19 -13.25
N ALA A 276 -24.42 -14.95 -13.16
CA ALA A 276 -25.14 -14.30 -14.27
C ALA A 276 -24.25 -13.95 -15.48
N LEU A 277 -22.94 -13.81 -15.28
CA LEU A 277 -21.93 -13.65 -16.33
C LEU A 277 -20.90 -14.79 -16.20
N PRO A 278 -20.48 -15.44 -17.31
CA PRO A 278 -19.43 -16.45 -17.24
C PRO A 278 -18.13 -15.80 -16.71
N PRO A 279 -17.37 -16.48 -15.83
CA PRO A 279 -16.09 -15.98 -15.37
C PRO A 279 -15.20 -15.71 -16.58
N ARG A 280 -14.61 -14.51 -16.62
CA ARG A 280 -13.61 -14.12 -17.63
C ARG A 280 -12.57 -15.23 -17.69
N LYS A 281 -12.48 -15.96 -18.82
CA LYS A 281 -11.24 -16.64 -19.18
C LYS A 281 -10.19 -15.55 -19.21
N SER A 282 -9.34 -15.47 -18.20
CA SER A 282 -8.09 -14.74 -18.33
C SER A 282 -7.42 -15.35 -19.54
N GLU A 283 -7.30 -14.60 -20.65
CA GLU A 283 -6.34 -14.94 -21.68
C GLU A 283 -5.00 -15.12 -20.95
N PRO A 284 -4.46 -16.34 -20.91
CA PRO A 284 -3.08 -16.47 -20.53
C PRO A 284 -2.30 -15.68 -21.57
N THR A 285 -1.52 -14.72 -21.11
CA THR A 285 -0.49 -14.10 -21.96
C THR A 285 0.42 -15.24 -22.38
N HIS A 286 0.18 -15.78 -23.57
CA HIS A 286 1.03 -16.77 -24.22
C HIS A 286 2.41 -16.11 -24.40
N VAL A 287 3.36 -16.47 -23.54
CA VAL A 287 4.76 -16.51 -23.95
C VAL A 287 4.89 -17.84 -24.69
N GLU A 288 5.06 -17.76 -26.00
CA GLU A 288 5.26 -18.91 -26.88
C GLU A 288 6.40 -19.79 -26.39
N LEU A 289 6.12 -21.07 -26.16
CA LEU A 289 7.00 -22.15 -26.58
C LEU A 289 6.19 -23.46 -26.64
N SER A 290 5.54 -23.68 -27.77
CA SER A 290 5.00 -24.98 -28.13
C SER A 290 5.25 -25.17 -29.63
N ASP A 291 6.37 -25.80 -29.93
CA ASP A 291 6.54 -26.61 -31.14
C ASP A 291 7.32 -27.85 -30.71
N LEU A 292 6.91 -28.99 -31.28
CA LEU A 292 7.34 -30.37 -30.98
C LEU A 292 6.60 -30.97 -29.76
N THR A 293 5.75 -32.00 -29.84
CA THR A 293 5.48 -32.99 -30.89
C THR A 293 4.22 -33.77 -30.49
N ASP A 294 3.39 -34.06 -31.49
CA ASP A 294 2.39 -35.13 -31.65
C ASP A 294 2.05 -36.08 -30.47
N ASP A 295 0.76 -36.10 -30.11
CA ASP A 295 0.01 -37.31 -29.74
C ASP A 295 -0.20 -38.17 -31.03
N PRO A 296 -0.38 -39.51 -31.00
CA PRO A 296 -1.44 -40.12 -30.20
C PRO A 296 -1.23 -41.56 -29.67
N GLU A 297 -2.10 -41.92 -28.71
CA GLU A 297 -2.86 -43.19 -28.59
C GLU A 297 -2.84 -43.89 -27.21
N GLN A 298 -3.81 -43.49 -26.38
CA GLN A 298 -4.93 -44.33 -25.90
C GLN A 298 -4.73 -45.85 -25.66
N LYS A 299 -4.79 -46.28 -24.38
CA LYS A 299 -5.73 -47.33 -23.91
C LYS A 299 -5.79 -47.51 -22.37
N ARG A 300 -6.99 -47.21 -21.85
CA ARG A 300 -7.82 -47.93 -20.86
C ARG A 300 -7.19 -48.90 -19.82
N SER A 301 -7.59 -48.61 -18.58
CA SER A 301 -8.27 -49.46 -17.57
C SER A 301 -7.50 -50.47 -16.68
N LEU A 302 -7.59 -50.18 -15.37
CA LEU A 302 -7.89 -51.05 -14.21
C LEU A 302 -7.05 -52.30 -13.87
N HIS A 303 -6.70 -52.33 -12.57
CA HIS A 303 -6.72 -53.46 -11.61
C HIS A 303 -5.43 -54.24 -11.25
N ASN A 304 -5.17 -54.22 -9.93
CA ASN A 304 -4.95 -55.36 -9.00
C ASN A 304 -3.56 -55.63 -8.35
N LEU A 305 -3.69 -56.03 -7.08
CA LEU A 305 -2.71 -56.37 -6.03
C LEU A 305 -1.89 -57.64 -6.30
N ASN A 306 -0.67 -57.72 -5.75
CA ASN A 306 -0.15 -58.79 -4.86
C ASN A 306 1.37 -58.65 -4.53
N ASP A 307 1.73 -58.98 -3.28
CA ASP A 307 3.06 -59.13 -2.62
C ASP A 307 4.00 -60.21 -3.25
N PRO A 308 5.21 -60.59 -2.72
CA PRO A 308 6.33 -59.88 -2.03
C PRO A 308 7.79 -60.28 -2.51
N GLU A 309 8.80 -59.42 -2.21
CA GLU A 309 10.28 -59.68 -2.01
C GLU A 309 11.17 -60.32 -3.13
N PRO A 310 12.55 -60.35 -3.06
CA PRO A 310 13.57 -59.45 -2.47
C PRO A 310 14.85 -59.21 -3.37
N HIS A 311 15.77 -58.31 -2.92
CA HIS A 311 17.20 -58.12 -3.34
C HIS A 311 17.45 -57.48 -4.73
N ARG A 312 18.47 -56.63 -4.99
CA ARG A 312 19.86 -56.48 -4.50
C ARG A 312 20.40 -55.10 -4.91
N ALA A 313 21.30 -54.55 -4.12
CA ALA A 313 22.05 -53.31 -4.40
C ALA A 313 23.13 -53.52 -5.46
N GLU A 314 23.44 -52.47 -6.24
CA GLU A 314 24.78 -51.93 -6.55
C GLU A 314 24.67 -50.63 -7.37
N PRO A 315 25.69 -49.77 -7.35
CA PRO A 315 25.55 -48.31 -7.44
C PRO A 315 25.91 -47.78 -8.82
N ASP A 316 25.23 -46.72 -9.28
CA ASP A 316 25.80 -45.88 -10.33
C ASP A 316 25.60 -44.39 -10.06
N MET A 317 26.75 -43.73 -10.03
CA MET A 317 26.97 -42.30 -10.00
C MET A 317 26.47 -41.69 -11.30
N ASN A 318 25.55 -40.73 -11.21
CA ASN A 318 25.60 -39.49 -11.97
C ASN A 318 24.64 -38.47 -11.36
N GLY A 319 25.12 -37.23 -11.30
CA GLY A 319 24.41 -36.11 -10.71
C GLY A 319 23.22 -35.64 -11.54
N ASP A 320 22.51 -34.69 -10.91
CA ASP A 320 21.52 -33.80 -11.49
C ASP A 320 20.08 -34.33 -11.55
N HIS A 321 19.38 -34.30 -10.40
CA HIS A 321 17.96 -33.97 -10.32
C HIS A 321 17.59 -33.44 -8.92
N GLU A 322 17.78 -32.13 -8.69
CA GLU A 322 16.96 -31.40 -7.72
C GLU A 322 15.69 -30.93 -8.45
N ASN A 323 14.56 -31.61 -8.23
CA ASN A 323 13.19 -31.06 -8.15
C ASN A 323 12.15 -32.20 -8.19
N GLU A 324 12.00 -32.92 -7.08
CA GLU A 324 10.73 -33.52 -6.69
C GLU A 324 10.26 -32.88 -5.37
N PRO A 325 8.99 -32.48 -5.24
CA PRO A 325 8.47 -31.97 -3.98
C PRO A 325 8.25 -33.15 -3.01
N PRO A 326 8.80 -33.13 -1.78
CA PRO A 326 8.50 -34.16 -0.81
C PRO A 326 7.05 -34.03 -0.33
N THR A 327 6.41 -35.19 -0.34
CA THR A 327 5.12 -35.51 0.25
C THR A 327 5.09 -35.18 1.75
N TRP A 328 3.90 -34.79 2.18
CA TRP A 328 3.50 -34.32 3.50
C TRP A 328 3.73 -35.39 4.58
N SER A 329 4.62 -35.09 5.53
CA SER A 329 4.54 -35.66 6.88
C SER A 329 4.45 -34.52 7.89
N ILE A 330 3.35 -34.55 8.65
CA ILE A 330 3.01 -33.55 9.67
C ILE A 330 3.96 -33.75 10.85
N GLN A 331 4.80 -32.77 11.16
CA GLN A 331 5.54 -32.74 12.42
C GLN A 331 5.44 -31.40 13.14
N SER A 332 4.63 -31.44 14.20
CA SER A 332 4.54 -30.61 15.41
C SER A 332 4.69 -29.08 15.29
N TYR A 333 3.56 -28.40 15.51
CA TYR A 333 3.43 -26.97 15.79
C TYR A 333 4.28 -26.53 17.00
N SER A 334 5.28 -25.67 16.76
CA SER A 334 5.84 -24.80 17.80
C SER A 334 5.04 -23.49 17.82
N HIS A 335 4.48 -23.14 18.98
CA HIS A 335 3.65 -21.96 19.23
C HIS A 335 4.37 -20.65 18.87
N LYS A 336 4.27 -20.21 17.60
CA LYS A 336 4.62 -18.84 17.22
C LYS A 336 3.48 -17.90 17.60
N SER A 337 3.80 -16.93 18.47
CA SER A 337 2.96 -15.84 18.96
C SER A 337 1.97 -15.33 17.92
N ILE A 338 0.70 -15.21 18.33
CA ILE A 338 -0.42 -14.65 17.54
C ILE A 338 -0.02 -13.28 16.95
N LEU A 339 0.80 -12.51 17.66
CA LEU A 339 1.30 -11.21 17.23
C LEU A 339 2.25 -11.30 16.02
N ALA A 340 3.06 -12.36 15.93
CA ALA A 340 3.95 -12.59 14.78
C ALA A 340 3.18 -13.05 13.55
N LYS A 341 2.12 -13.85 13.71
CA LYS A 341 1.19 -14.22 12.63
C LYS A 341 0.41 -13.00 12.15
N PHE A 342 -0.11 -12.19 13.07
CA PHE A 342 -0.82 -10.95 12.73
C PHE A 342 0.09 -9.96 12.00
N ARG A 343 1.35 -9.79 12.45
CA ARG A 343 2.33 -8.90 11.81
C ARG A 343 2.77 -9.40 10.42
N ALA A 344 2.92 -10.70 10.24
CA ALA A 344 3.24 -11.29 8.93
C ALA A 344 2.07 -11.14 7.95
N ASN A 345 0.84 -11.41 8.40
CA ASN A 345 -0.37 -11.23 7.60
C ASN A 345 -0.58 -9.76 7.25
N TYR A 346 -0.46 -8.84 8.21
CA TYR A 346 -0.58 -7.40 7.98
C TYR A 346 0.41 -6.88 6.92
N ARG A 347 1.66 -7.35 6.97
CA ARG A 347 2.69 -6.98 5.98
C ARG A 347 2.40 -7.54 4.59
N PHE A 348 1.82 -8.74 4.50
CA PHE A 348 1.39 -9.33 3.24
C PHE A 348 0.22 -8.57 2.61
N TYR A 349 -0.80 -8.22 3.40
CA TYR A 349 -1.97 -7.48 2.93
C TYR A 349 -1.68 -6.01 2.56
N LEU A 350 -0.74 -5.34 3.22
CA LEU A 350 -0.42 -3.93 2.93
C LEU A 350 0.62 -3.71 1.84
N ARG A 351 1.45 -4.71 1.52
CA ARG A 351 2.49 -4.60 0.47
C ARG A 351 1.91 -4.16 -0.89
N PRO A 352 0.74 -4.63 -1.34
CA PRO A 352 0.10 -4.15 -2.56
C PRO A 352 -0.45 -2.71 -2.48
N TYR A 353 -0.62 -2.11 -1.31
CA TYR A 353 -1.09 -0.72 -1.15
C TYR A 353 0.07 0.28 -1.02
N GLN A 354 1.31 -0.19 -1.13
CA GLN A 354 2.50 0.64 -0.95
C GLN A 354 2.64 1.75 -2.01
N PHE A 355 2.08 1.55 -3.21
CA PHE A 355 2.04 2.58 -4.27
C PHE A 355 1.27 3.84 -3.83
N ILE A 356 0.21 3.67 -3.02
CA ILE A 356 -0.62 4.77 -2.51
C ILE A 356 0.21 5.68 -1.60
N LEU A 357 1.04 5.07 -0.75
CA LEU A 357 1.90 5.81 0.20
C LEU A 357 3.13 6.41 -0.48
N ASN A 358 3.58 5.83 -1.60
CA ASN A 358 4.76 6.31 -2.33
C ASN A 358 4.42 7.49 -3.26
N ARG A 359 3.22 7.56 -3.83
CA ARG A 359 2.80 8.64 -4.73
C ARG A 359 2.14 9.78 -3.95
N LYS A 360 2.89 10.86 -3.69
CA LYS A 360 2.41 12.10 -3.06
C LYS A 360 1.05 12.61 -3.58
N PRO A 361 0.79 12.68 -4.90
CA PRO A 361 -0.49 13.24 -5.39
C PRO A 361 -1.69 12.32 -5.16
N VAL A 362 -1.46 11.00 -5.14
CA VAL A 362 -2.49 10.02 -4.77
C VAL A 362 -2.86 10.20 -3.31
N LEU A 363 -1.87 10.30 -2.42
CA LEU A 363 -2.12 10.52 -0.99
C LEU A 363 -2.86 11.85 -0.72
N LEU A 364 -2.49 12.93 -1.41
CA LEU A 364 -3.16 14.22 -1.30
C LEU A 364 -4.63 14.13 -1.69
N LEU A 365 -4.94 13.50 -2.84
CA LEU A 365 -6.32 13.28 -3.26
C LEU A 365 -7.09 12.36 -2.30
N LEU A 366 -6.43 11.36 -1.70
CA LEU A 366 -7.03 10.54 -0.64
C LEU A 366 -7.39 11.34 0.61
N THR A 367 -6.54 12.28 1.04
CA THR A 367 -6.90 13.19 2.15
C THR A 367 -8.08 14.09 1.78
N ALA A 368 -8.22 14.48 0.51
CA ALA A 368 -9.36 15.25 0.05
C ALA A 368 -10.68 14.46 0.12
N PHE A 369 -10.65 13.15 -0.18
CA PHE A 369 -11.81 12.27 0.02
C PHE A 369 -12.19 12.14 1.49
N LEU A 370 -11.20 12.03 2.40
CA LEU A 370 -11.44 12.00 3.84
C LEU A 370 -12.16 13.27 4.31
N VAL A 371 -11.65 14.44 3.96
CA VAL A 371 -12.21 15.74 4.38
C VAL A 371 -13.59 15.97 3.77
N TYR A 372 -13.77 15.66 2.49
CA TYR A 372 -15.08 15.75 1.84
C TYR A 372 -16.11 14.87 2.56
N ARG A 373 -15.73 13.62 2.88
CA ARG A 373 -16.63 12.71 3.57
C ARG A 373 -16.86 13.10 5.02
N LEU A 374 -15.88 13.67 5.71
CA LEU A 374 -16.04 14.22 7.06
C LEU A 374 -17.12 15.32 7.07
N SER A 375 -17.06 16.26 6.13
CA SER A 375 -18.02 17.35 6.04
C SER A 375 -19.41 16.90 5.57
N ARG A 376 -19.49 15.97 4.61
CA ARG A 376 -20.79 15.50 4.10
C ARG A 376 -21.43 14.46 5.01
N GLY A 377 -20.63 13.66 5.73
CA GLY A 377 -21.07 12.67 6.70
C GLY A 377 -21.81 13.25 7.89
N SER A 378 -21.66 14.55 8.15
CA SER A 378 -22.42 15.30 9.15
C SER A 378 -23.64 16.03 8.59
N SER A 379 -24.13 15.68 7.39
CA SER A 379 -25.30 16.35 6.81
C SER A 379 -26.53 16.28 7.72
N TRP A 380 -26.66 15.23 8.53
CA TRP A 380 -27.72 15.08 9.52
C TRP A 380 -27.67 16.14 10.65
N PHE A 381 -26.49 16.64 11.02
CA PHE A 381 -26.35 17.72 12.01
C PHE A 381 -26.85 19.07 11.46
N LEU A 382 -26.92 19.24 10.14
CA LEU A 382 -27.34 20.50 9.56
C LEU A 382 -28.80 20.82 9.90
N THR A 383 -29.68 19.82 9.88
CA THR A 383 -31.08 19.98 10.28
C THR A 383 -31.20 20.46 11.73
N GLN A 384 -30.42 19.87 12.64
CA GLN A 384 -30.36 20.30 14.05
C GLN A 384 -29.78 21.71 14.19
N TYR A 385 -28.72 22.04 13.46
CA TYR A 385 -28.11 23.37 13.48
C TYR A 385 -29.05 24.46 13.02
N ILE A 386 -29.78 24.26 11.91
CA ILE A 386 -30.74 25.25 11.40
C ILE A 386 -31.85 25.47 12.43
N SER A 387 -32.35 24.39 13.01
CA SER A 387 -33.41 24.46 14.02
C SER A 387 -32.97 25.16 15.30
N THR A 388 -31.74 24.91 15.77
CA THR A 388 -31.19 25.53 16.99
C THR A 388 -30.76 26.98 16.78
N ARG A 389 -30.16 27.29 15.64
CA ARG A 389 -29.63 28.63 15.35
C ARG A 389 -30.71 29.65 15.04
N TYR A 390 -31.75 29.24 14.30
CA TYR A 390 -32.80 30.15 13.80
C TYR A 390 -34.17 29.91 14.43
N SER A 391 -34.26 29.01 15.40
CA SER A 391 -35.52 28.62 16.07
C SER A 391 -36.60 28.13 15.09
N TRP A 392 -36.18 27.58 13.96
CA TRP A 392 -37.08 26.93 13.00
C TRP A 392 -37.49 25.55 13.49
N THR A 393 -38.67 25.09 13.06
CA THR A 393 -39.07 23.71 13.38
C THR A 393 -38.13 22.72 12.69
N LEU A 394 -37.92 21.55 13.29
CA LEU A 394 -37.11 20.50 12.68
C LEU A 394 -37.70 20.03 11.34
N ALA A 395 -39.02 20.06 11.18
CA ALA A 395 -39.69 19.77 9.92
C ALA A 395 -39.33 20.80 8.82
N GLN A 396 -39.38 22.10 9.11
CA GLN A 396 -38.97 23.15 8.16
C GLN A 396 -37.48 23.07 7.83
N SER A 397 -36.66 22.78 8.83
CA SER A 397 -35.21 22.62 8.68
C SER A 397 -34.88 21.42 7.79
N ASN A 398 -35.58 20.30 7.98
CA ASN A 398 -35.40 19.09 7.18
C ASN A 398 -35.80 19.31 5.71
N PHE A 399 -36.90 20.03 5.48
CA PHE A 399 -37.34 20.42 4.14
C PHE A 399 -36.32 21.32 3.42
N LEU A 400 -35.69 22.25 4.14
CA LEU A 400 -34.65 23.10 3.56
C LEU A 400 -33.39 22.30 3.17
N VAL A 401 -32.98 21.36 4.02
CA VAL A 401 -31.82 20.50 3.75
C VAL A 401 -32.12 19.53 2.59
N SER A 402 -33.35 19.04 2.48
CA SER A 402 -33.73 18.13 1.40
C SER A 402 -33.69 18.78 0.03
N ALA A 403 -33.79 20.11 -0.09
CA ALA A 403 -33.77 20.83 -1.37
C ALA A 403 -32.39 20.83 -2.10
N ARG A 404 -31.34 20.25 -1.51
CA ARG A 404 -30.00 20.18 -2.11
C ARG A 404 -29.96 19.52 -3.51
N PRO A 405 -30.59 18.35 -3.77
CA PRO A 405 -30.57 17.72 -5.08
C PRO A 405 -31.12 18.60 -6.20
N THR A 406 -32.06 19.51 -5.90
CA THR A 406 -32.62 20.48 -6.85
C THR A 406 -31.54 21.38 -7.47
N VAL A 407 -30.44 21.64 -6.76
CA VAL A 407 -29.28 22.39 -7.26
C VAL A 407 -28.23 21.44 -7.87
N SER A 408 -27.97 20.29 -7.25
CA SER A 408 -26.96 19.34 -7.73
C SER A 408 -27.31 18.71 -9.08
N ILE A 409 -28.58 18.36 -9.33
CA ILE A 409 -28.99 17.67 -10.56
C ILE A 409 -28.77 18.55 -11.80
N PRO A 410 -29.30 19.80 -11.89
CA PRO A 410 -29.04 20.67 -13.04
C PRO A 410 -27.56 20.99 -13.23
N LEU A 411 -26.82 21.14 -12.12
CA LEU A 411 -25.38 21.36 -12.16
C LEU A 411 -24.64 20.19 -12.81
N PHE A 412 -24.97 18.94 -12.47
CA PHE A 412 -24.31 17.77 -13.04
C PHE A 412 -24.73 17.50 -14.48
N LEU A 413 -26.01 17.70 -14.82
CA LEU A 413 -26.53 17.46 -16.17
C LEU A 413 -26.11 18.53 -17.18
N PHE A 414 -26.17 19.80 -16.78
CA PHE A 414 -25.98 20.93 -17.69
C PHE A 414 -24.79 21.80 -17.29
N GLY A 415 -24.62 22.08 -16.00
CA GLY A 415 -23.60 23.01 -15.50
C GLY A 415 -22.15 22.58 -15.79
N LEU A 416 -21.77 21.36 -15.39
CA LEU A 416 -20.39 20.87 -15.58
C LEU A 416 -20.05 20.68 -17.08
N PRO A 417 -20.90 20.06 -17.92
CA PRO A 417 -20.64 19.97 -19.37
C PRO A 417 -20.57 21.34 -20.05
N PHE A 418 -21.41 22.29 -19.65
CA PHE A 418 -21.39 23.66 -20.18
C PHE A 418 -20.11 24.41 -19.81
N LEU A 419 -19.67 24.33 -18.54
CA LEU A 419 -18.40 24.93 -18.11
C LEU A 419 -17.22 24.32 -18.88
N LYS A 420 -17.20 23.00 -19.05
CA LYS A 420 -16.12 22.26 -19.72
C LYS A 420 -15.99 22.59 -21.20
N SER A 421 -17.11 22.88 -21.88
CA SER A 421 -17.13 23.19 -23.32
C SER A 421 -16.98 24.69 -23.62
N ARG A 422 -17.57 25.58 -22.80
CA ARG A 422 -17.70 27.00 -23.10
C ARG A 422 -16.64 27.90 -22.46
N PHE A 423 -16.21 27.57 -21.24
CA PHE A 423 -15.33 28.43 -20.43
C PHE A 423 -13.86 27.97 -20.42
N LEU A 424 -13.59 26.68 -20.62
CA LEU A 424 -12.22 26.19 -20.68
C LEU A 424 -11.73 26.13 -22.12
N SER A 425 -10.52 26.67 -22.36
CA SER A 425 -9.95 26.77 -23.69
C SER A 425 -9.91 25.40 -24.39
N PRO A 426 -10.13 25.34 -25.72
CA PRO A 426 -10.08 24.09 -26.47
C PRO A 426 -8.69 23.43 -26.45
N ARG A 427 -7.65 24.16 -26.04
CA ARG A 427 -6.25 23.70 -25.98
C ARG A 427 -5.89 22.90 -24.72
N LEU A 428 -6.72 22.94 -23.67
CA LEU A 428 -6.48 22.20 -22.41
C LEU A 428 -6.87 20.72 -22.55
N SER A 429 -6.06 19.84 -21.97
CA SER A 429 -6.34 18.40 -21.80
C SER A 429 -7.63 18.17 -21.00
N SER A 430 -8.36 17.06 -21.27
CA SER A 430 -9.52 16.70 -20.46
C SER A 430 -9.19 16.61 -18.95
N THR A 431 -8.00 16.12 -18.59
CA THR A 431 -7.57 16.01 -17.18
C THR A 431 -7.22 17.37 -16.58
N GLU A 432 -6.67 18.29 -17.36
CA GLU A 432 -6.39 19.67 -16.91
C GLU A 432 -7.70 20.44 -16.69
N LYS A 433 -8.69 20.22 -17.57
CA LYS A 433 -10.04 20.75 -17.41
C LYS A 433 -10.69 20.22 -16.13
N ASP A 434 -10.60 18.91 -15.88
CA ASP A 434 -11.14 18.30 -14.67
C ASP A 434 -10.44 18.84 -13.40
N LEU A 435 -9.13 19.10 -13.44
CA LEU A 435 -8.39 19.71 -12.33
C LEU A 435 -8.83 21.15 -12.05
N TRP A 436 -9.03 21.96 -13.09
CA TRP A 436 -9.54 23.32 -12.91
C TRP A 436 -10.96 23.32 -12.33
N LEU A 437 -11.84 22.44 -12.83
CA LEU A 437 -13.18 22.26 -12.27
C LEU A 437 -13.11 21.78 -10.81
N ALA A 438 -12.17 20.90 -10.45
CA ALA A 438 -11.98 20.43 -9.08
C ALA A 438 -11.55 21.58 -8.15
N ARG A 439 -10.61 22.44 -8.60
CA ARG A 439 -10.16 23.65 -7.88
C ARG A 439 -11.30 24.66 -7.65
N SER A 440 -12.14 24.88 -8.66
CA SER A 440 -13.33 25.73 -8.52
C SER A 440 -14.37 25.10 -7.58
N SER A 441 -14.56 23.78 -7.65
CA SER A 441 -15.52 23.07 -6.79
C SER A 441 -15.13 23.10 -5.31
N ILE A 442 -13.83 22.90 -4.99
CA ILE A 442 -13.35 22.96 -3.60
C ILE A 442 -13.40 24.38 -3.03
N LEU A 443 -13.22 25.41 -3.87
CA LEU A 443 -13.45 26.80 -3.48
C LEU A 443 -14.93 27.04 -3.10
N CYS A 444 -15.86 26.57 -3.92
CA CYS A 444 -17.30 26.62 -3.62
C CYS A 444 -17.65 25.87 -2.32
N LEU A 445 -17.06 24.68 -2.09
CA LEU A 445 -17.23 23.96 -0.83
C LEU A 445 -16.70 24.77 0.35
N THR A 446 -15.52 25.39 0.23
CA THR A 446 -14.90 26.18 1.31
C THR A 446 -15.77 27.38 1.67
N VAL A 447 -16.13 28.20 0.68
CA VAL A 447 -16.90 29.44 0.85
C VAL A 447 -18.33 29.13 1.31
N GLY A 448 -19.00 28.16 0.69
CA GLY A 448 -20.36 27.78 1.06
C GLY A 448 -20.46 27.21 2.48
N THR A 449 -19.49 26.37 2.87
CA THR A 449 -19.44 25.82 4.23
C THR A 449 -19.13 26.90 5.27
N LEU A 450 -18.23 27.85 4.96
CA LEU A 450 -17.96 28.99 5.83
C LEU A 450 -19.20 29.87 6.01
N GLY A 451 -19.89 30.14 4.90
CA GLY A 451 -21.13 30.90 4.89
C GLY A 451 -22.22 30.27 5.76
N ILE A 452 -22.37 28.94 5.73
CA ILE A 452 -23.30 28.24 6.62
C ILE A 452 -22.98 28.49 8.09
N GLY A 453 -21.70 28.41 8.48
CA GLY A 453 -21.27 28.63 9.87
C GLY A 453 -21.40 30.08 10.34
N LEU A 454 -21.16 31.06 9.46
CA LEU A 454 -21.19 32.48 9.81
C LEU A 454 -22.56 33.15 9.61
N SER A 455 -23.49 32.52 8.88
CA SER A 455 -24.77 33.11 8.50
C SER A 455 -25.65 33.50 9.71
N PRO A 456 -25.97 34.79 9.92
CA PRO A 456 -26.79 35.24 11.05
C PRO A 456 -28.29 35.05 10.80
N THR A 457 -28.71 34.91 9.54
CA THR A 457 -30.13 34.78 9.14
C THR A 457 -30.30 33.71 8.06
N ILE A 458 -31.50 33.15 7.96
CA ILE A 458 -31.80 32.11 6.95
C ILE A 458 -31.66 32.65 5.52
N ALA A 459 -31.95 33.94 5.30
CA ALA A 459 -31.76 34.61 4.02
C ALA A 459 -30.28 34.56 3.55
N THR A 460 -29.32 34.54 4.48
CA THR A 460 -27.88 34.38 4.18
C THR A 460 -27.41 32.92 4.19
N LEU A 461 -28.12 32.04 4.90
CA LEU A 461 -27.89 30.60 4.92
C LEU A 461 -28.19 29.95 3.56
N ILE A 462 -29.36 30.24 2.97
CA ILE A 462 -29.83 29.65 1.71
C ILE A 462 -28.80 29.83 0.57
N PRO A 463 -28.32 31.04 0.24
CA PRO A 463 -27.30 31.21 -0.80
C PRO A 463 -25.99 30.49 -0.45
N SER A 464 -25.61 30.43 0.83
CA SER A 464 -24.42 29.68 1.28
C SER A 464 -24.58 28.17 1.05
N MET A 465 -25.77 27.61 1.30
CA MET A 465 -26.10 26.22 1.00
C MET A 465 -26.10 25.93 -0.50
N ILE A 466 -26.60 26.86 -1.33
CA ILE A 466 -26.55 26.74 -2.79
C ILE A 466 -25.09 26.68 -3.25
N ILE A 467 -24.24 27.62 -2.80
CA ILE A 467 -22.80 27.65 -3.12
C ILE A 467 -22.10 26.36 -2.68
N GLN A 468 -22.37 25.89 -1.46
CA GLN A 468 -21.82 24.61 -0.98
C GLN A 468 -22.25 23.44 -1.87
N THR A 469 -23.53 23.41 -2.26
CA THR A 469 -24.10 22.35 -3.10
C THR A 469 -23.53 22.38 -4.50
N SER A 470 -23.24 23.57 -5.05
CA SER A 470 -22.51 23.72 -6.32
C SER A 470 -21.10 23.14 -6.29
N GLY A 471 -20.47 23.04 -5.11
CA GLY A 471 -19.17 22.38 -4.93
C GLY A 471 -19.22 20.85 -4.84
N SER A 472 -20.42 20.23 -4.81
CA SER A 472 -20.58 18.78 -4.61
C SER A 472 -19.92 17.92 -5.69
N GLY A 473 -19.70 18.46 -6.89
CA GLY A 473 -19.01 17.82 -8.01
C GLY A 473 -17.55 17.47 -7.75
N PHE A 474 -16.93 18.08 -6.73
CA PHE A 474 -15.54 17.88 -6.36
C PHE A 474 -15.16 16.40 -6.21
N VAL A 475 -15.98 15.60 -5.54
CA VAL A 475 -15.69 14.17 -5.27
C VAL A 475 -15.59 13.35 -6.55
N PHE A 476 -16.42 13.65 -7.56
CA PHE A 476 -16.42 12.95 -8.84
C PHE A 476 -15.20 13.35 -9.68
N LEU A 477 -14.87 14.64 -9.69
CA LEU A 477 -13.71 15.17 -10.39
C LEU A 477 -12.41 14.65 -9.76
N ALA A 478 -12.30 14.66 -8.44
CA ALA A 478 -11.16 14.07 -7.72
C ALA A 478 -11.03 12.58 -7.99
N ARG A 479 -12.15 11.85 -8.12
CA ARG A 479 -12.17 10.41 -8.47
C ARG A 479 -11.72 10.16 -9.91
N SER A 480 -12.09 11.03 -10.85
CA SER A 480 -11.54 11.01 -12.22
C SER A 480 -10.01 11.22 -12.20
N ILE A 481 -9.53 12.28 -11.54
CA ILE A 481 -8.10 12.63 -11.51
C ILE A 481 -7.26 11.56 -10.83
N ILE A 482 -7.69 11.02 -9.68
CA ILE A 482 -6.87 10.02 -8.97
C ILE A 482 -6.69 8.73 -9.78
N THR A 483 -7.65 8.37 -10.64
CA THR A 483 -7.54 7.18 -11.50
C THR A 483 -6.56 7.35 -12.65
N THR A 484 -6.25 8.57 -13.08
CA THR A 484 -5.23 8.82 -14.11
C THR A 484 -3.81 8.79 -13.56
N LEU A 485 -3.65 8.84 -12.23
CA LEU A 485 -2.36 8.83 -11.52
C LEU A 485 -1.88 7.43 -11.15
N VAL A 486 -2.68 6.39 -11.43
CA VAL A 486 -2.47 5.01 -10.99
C VAL A 486 -2.53 4.08 -12.21
N GLU A 487 -1.67 3.06 -12.23
CA GLU A 487 -1.64 2.07 -13.32
C GLU A 487 -2.90 1.20 -13.32
N ARG A 488 -3.28 0.67 -14.49
CA ARG A 488 -4.57 -0.02 -14.68
C ARG A 488 -4.75 -1.22 -13.73
N ASP A 489 -3.65 -1.90 -13.39
CA ASP A 489 -3.56 -3.05 -12.49
C ASP A 489 -3.70 -2.70 -10.99
N GLU A 490 -3.59 -1.42 -10.61
CA GLU A 490 -3.75 -0.97 -9.21
C GLU A 490 -5.07 -0.21 -8.96
N THR A 491 -5.87 0.02 -9.99
CA THR A 491 -7.15 0.77 -9.90
C THR A 491 -8.16 0.15 -8.93
N ALA A 492 -8.30 -1.18 -8.91
CA ALA A 492 -9.20 -1.86 -7.99
C ALA A 492 -8.79 -1.64 -6.52
N ARG A 493 -7.48 -1.73 -6.24
CA ARG A 493 -6.90 -1.47 -4.90
C ARG A 493 -7.13 -0.01 -4.49
N LEU A 494 -7.00 0.93 -5.42
CA LEU A 494 -7.27 2.35 -5.19
C LEU A 494 -8.72 2.60 -4.79
N PHE A 495 -9.70 2.01 -5.48
CA PHE A 495 -11.11 2.18 -5.12
C PHE A 495 -11.41 1.61 -3.74
N THR A 496 -10.89 0.43 -3.40
CA THR A 496 -11.00 -0.11 -2.03
C THR A 496 -10.42 0.86 -1.00
N ALA A 497 -9.27 1.47 -1.27
CA ALA A 497 -8.66 2.43 -0.36
C ALA A 497 -9.49 3.72 -0.20
N ILE A 498 -10.08 4.23 -1.29
CA ILE A 498 -11.00 5.38 -1.25
C ILE A 498 -12.20 5.07 -0.34
N GLU A 499 -12.84 3.92 -0.51
CA GLU A 499 -14.02 3.54 0.27
C GLU A 499 -13.70 3.32 1.77
N ILE A 500 -12.54 2.73 2.08
CA ILE A 500 -12.06 2.61 3.47
C ILE A 500 -11.87 4.00 4.09
N ILE A 501 -11.23 4.92 3.38
CA ILE A 501 -10.97 6.28 3.86
C ILE A 501 -12.28 7.06 4.03
N GLN A 502 -13.23 6.90 3.12
CA GLN A 502 -14.55 7.52 3.25
C GLN A 502 -15.33 6.96 4.46
N SER A 503 -15.26 5.65 4.68
CA SER A 503 -15.86 5.01 5.86
C SER A 503 -15.24 5.54 7.16
N LEU A 504 -13.91 5.67 7.21
CA LEU A 504 -13.21 6.29 8.32
C LEU A 504 -13.63 7.76 8.51
N GLY A 505 -13.81 8.51 7.43
CA GLY A 505 -14.27 9.89 7.44
C GLY A 505 -15.63 10.06 8.12
N ASN A 506 -16.57 9.13 7.89
CA ASN A 506 -17.87 9.12 8.57
C ASN A 506 -17.74 8.90 10.08
N VAL A 507 -16.95 7.91 10.49
CA VAL A 507 -16.72 7.59 11.91
C VAL A 507 -16.06 8.77 12.63
N VAL A 508 -15.06 9.39 12.00
CA VAL A 508 -14.38 10.57 12.53
C VAL A 508 -15.32 11.78 12.59
N ALA A 509 -16.18 11.98 11.57
CA ALA A 509 -17.18 13.03 11.57
C ALA A 509 -18.12 12.93 12.77
N SER A 510 -18.65 11.73 13.06
CA SER A 510 -19.56 11.50 14.18
C SER A 510 -18.96 11.87 15.53
N LEU A 511 -17.66 11.68 15.77
CA LEU A 511 -17.03 12.08 17.03
C LEU A 511 -16.61 13.56 17.04
N SER A 512 -15.93 14.00 15.99
CA SER A 512 -15.37 15.35 15.92
C SER A 512 -16.45 16.43 15.83
N ILE A 513 -17.49 16.23 15.01
CA ILE A 513 -18.53 17.24 14.83
C ILE A 513 -19.45 17.30 16.03
N THR A 514 -19.77 16.16 16.66
CA THR A 514 -20.54 16.14 17.92
C THR A 514 -19.85 16.97 19.00
N THR A 515 -18.57 16.73 19.23
CA THR A 515 -17.80 17.42 20.28
C THR A 515 -17.65 18.92 19.98
N VAL A 516 -17.32 19.28 18.74
CA VAL A 516 -17.18 20.68 18.33
C VAL A 516 -18.53 21.42 18.34
N PHE A 517 -19.61 20.75 17.95
CA PHE A 517 -20.96 21.33 18.01
C PHE A 517 -21.39 21.57 19.45
N GLN A 518 -21.14 20.65 20.37
CA GLN A 518 -21.38 20.86 21.81
C GLN A 518 -20.58 22.03 22.39
N ILE A 519 -19.31 22.17 21.99
CA ILE A 519 -18.49 23.34 22.38
C ILE A 519 -19.11 24.62 21.81
N GLY A 520 -19.55 24.60 20.55
CA GLY A 520 -20.21 25.73 19.90
C GLY A 520 -21.50 26.15 20.60
N LEU A 521 -22.33 25.19 21.05
CA LEU A 521 -23.53 25.45 21.83
C LEU A 521 -23.23 26.12 23.17
N ARG A 522 -22.17 25.70 23.87
CA ARG A 522 -21.75 26.30 25.15
C ARG A 522 -21.24 27.73 25.01
N LEU A 523 -20.53 28.02 23.92
CA LEU A 523 -19.99 29.36 23.63
C LEU A 523 -21.08 30.32 23.14
N GLY A 524 -22.14 29.81 22.50
CA GLY A 524 -23.28 30.59 22.03
C GLY A 524 -22.94 31.57 20.90
N GLY A 525 -23.96 32.30 20.42
CA GLY A 525 -23.80 33.32 19.38
C GLY A 525 -23.24 32.76 18.06
N VAL A 526 -22.21 33.41 17.51
CA VAL A 526 -21.56 33.00 16.24
C VAL A 526 -20.89 31.63 16.37
N TRP A 527 -20.48 31.23 17.57
CA TRP A 527 -19.77 29.99 17.82
C TRP A 527 -20.64 28.73 17.68
N ILE A 528 -21.97 28.86 17.58
CA ILE A 528 -22.86 27.72 17.28
C ILE A 528 -22.48 27.10 15.91
N GLY A 529 -21.99 27.92 14.97
CA GLY A 529 -21.51 27.48 13.65
C GLY A 529 -20.09 26.89 13.64
N LEU A 530 -19.45 26.68 14.79
CA LEU A 530 -18.03 26.29 14.89
C LEU A 530 -17.70 24.99 14.14
N ALA A 531 -18.61 24.02 14.11
CA ALA A 531 -18.43 22.78 13.35
C ALA A 531 -18.28 23.03 11.84
N TRP A 532 -19.09 23.94 11.28
CA TRP A 532 -18.98 24.32 9.87
C TRP A 532 -17.72 25.14 9.61
N MET A 533 -17.35 26.04 10.52
CA MET A 533 -16.08 26.78 10.43
C MET A 533 -14.87 25.83 10.41
N MET A 534 -14.84 24.82 11.30
CA MET A 534 -13.81 23.78 11.32
C MET A 534 -13.73 23.04 9.97
N THR A 535 -14.88 22.58 9.44
CA THR A 535 -14.90 21.88 8.16
C THR A 535 -14.49 22.76 6.98
N SER A 536 -14.83 24.07 7.01
CA SER A 536 -14.36 25.03 6.01
C SER A 536 -12.85 25.23 6.07
N THR A 537 -12.26 25.32 7.27
CA THR A 537 -10.79 25.37 7.42
C THR A 537 -10.12 24.12 6.84
N LEU A 538 -10.69 22.93 7.07
CA LEU A 538 -10.18 21.69 6.46
C LEU A 538 -10.30 21.72 4.94
N PHE A 539 -11.41 22.22 4.39
CA PHE A 539 -11.55 22.39 2.94
C PHE A 539 -10.57 23.41 2.37
N CYS A 540 -10.27 24.49 3.10
CA CYS A 540 -9.29 25.48 2.71
C CYS A 540 -7.87 24.88 2.64
N LEU A 541 -7.49 24.07 3.63
CA LEU A 541 -6.20 23.35 3.64
C LEU A 541 -6.08 22.37 2.46
N VAL A 542 -7.13 21.59 2.20
CA VAL A 542 -7.18 20.69 1.04
C VAL A 542 -7.18 21.49 -0.27
N GLY A 543 -7.93 22.59 -0.34
CA GLY A 543 -7.98 23.47 -1.49
C GLY A 543 -6.62 24.07 -1.82
N ALA A 544 -5.89 24.57 -0.83
CA ALA A 544 -4.52 25.06 -0.97
C ALA A 544 -3.59 23.95 -1.47
N ALA A 545 -3.69 22.74 -0.90
CA ALA A 545 -2.90 21.59 -1.34
C ALA A 545 -3.17 21.21 -2.81
N ILE A 546 -4.44 21.23 -3.25
CA ILE A 546 -4.85 20.95 -4.64
C ILE A 546 -4.46 22.11 -5.58
N TRP A 547 -4.37 23.33 -5.08
CA TRP A 547 -3.90 24.47 -5.86
C TRP A 547 -2.39 24.39 -6.14
N CYS A 548 -1.62 23.88 -5.18
CA CYS A 548 -0.19 23.57 -5.34
C CYS A 548 0.09 22.26 -6.09
N PHE A 549 -0.94 21.50 -6.46
CA PHE A 549 -0.78 20.23 -7.17
C PHE A 549 -0.66 20.47 -8.68
N ASP A 550 0.49 20.07 -9.24
CA ASP A 550 0.73 20.05 -10.68
C ASP A 550 0.67 18.63 -11.24
N LEU A 551 0.08 18.49 -12.42
CA LEU A 551 0.04 17.22 -13.15
C LEU A 551 1.45 16.89 -13.66
N PRO A 552 1.86 15.60 -13.61
CA PRO A 552 3.13 15.20 -14.19
C PRO A 552 3.16 15.55 -15.70
N PRO A 553 4.29 16.10 -16.21
CA PRO A 553 4.40 16.41 -17.63
C PRO A 553 4.17 15.15 -18.45
N ARG A 554 3.38 15.28 -19.53
CA ARG A 554 3.15 14.16 -20.45
C ARG A 554 4.50 13.67 -21.00
N PRO A 555 4.70 12.35 -21.17
CA PRO A 555 5.78 11.90 -22.03
C PRO A 555 5.57 12.52 -23.41
N PRO A 556 6.61 13.14 -24.03
CA PRO A 556 6.48 13.68 -25.36
C PRO A 556 6.04 12.57 -26.31
N THR A 557 5.00 12.85 -27.10
CA THR A 557 4.65 12.01 -28.25
C THR A 557 5.86 12.00 -29.18
N PRO A 558 6.36 10.84 -29.62
CA PRO A 558 7.45 10.81 -30.57
C PRO A 558 6.92 11.34 -31.91
N ASP A 559 7.22 12.61 -32.19
CA ASP A 559 7.20 13.12 -33.55
C ASP A 559 8.38 12.48 -34.29
N PHE A 560 8.07 11.96 -35.47
CA PHE A 560 8.99 11.35 -36.41
C PHE A 560 10.28 12.18 -36.57
N VAL A 561 11.42 11.59 -36.23
CA VAL A 561 12.73 12.02 -36.73
C VAL A 561 13.36 10.81 -37.39
N VAL A 562 13.40 10.86 -38.72
CA VAL A 562 14.41 10.19 -39.53
C VAL A 562 15.63 11.12 -39.49
N ASP A 563 16.77 10.60 -39.03
CA ASP A 563 18.07 10.73 -39.69
C ASP A 563 19.16 10.05 -38.82
N ASP A 564 19.69 8.97 -39.41
CA ASP A 564 21.09 8.55 -39.54
C ASP A 564 22.14 8.74 -38.42
N ASP A 565 22.71 7.57 -38.09
CA ASP A 565 24.12 7.20 -37.89
C ASP A 565 25.02 7.93 -36.87
N ASP A 566 25.51 7.11 -35.93
CA ASP A 566 26.91 6.95 -35.48
C ASP A 566 27.08 6.87 -33.95
N GLY A 567 27.68 5.75 -33.50
CA GLY A 567 28.64 5.79 -32.38
C GLY A 567 28.18 5.29 -31.00
N ASP A 568 28.48 4.01 -30.75
CA ASP A 568 28.92 3.40 -29.50
C ASP A 568 28.08 3.47 -28.20
N ASP A 569 27.60 2.27 -27.89
CA ASP A 569 26.95 1.79 -26.68
C ASP A 569 27.93 1.78 -25.48
N SER A 570 28.13 2.94 -24.83
CA SER A 570 28.82 2.99 -23.53
C SER A 570 27.84 2.77 -22.39
N SER A 571 27.79 1.56 -21.85
CA SER A 571 27.06 1.25 -20.61
C SER A 571 27.69 2.01 -19.42
N GLY A 572 27.31 3.28 -19.24
CA GLY A 572 27.93 4.24 -18.32
C GLY A 572 27.78 3.89 -16.83
N ILE A 573 28.63 2.99 -16.33
CA ILE A 573 28.74 2.70 -14.89
C ILE A 573 29.64 3.76 -14.25
N ALA A 574 29.07 4.61 -13.40
CA ALA A 574 29.80 5.65 -12.67
C ALA A 574 29.99 5.24 -11.18
N PRO A 575 31.14 4.65 -10.79
CA PRO A 575 31.37 4.15 -9.43
C PRO A 575 31.64 5.25 -8.39
N PHE A 576 31.95 6.47 -8.84
CA PHE A 576 32.30 7.59 -7.96
C PHE A 576 31.15 8.57 -7.72
N LEU A 577 30.04 8.46 -8.47
CA LEU A 577 28.90 9.35 -8.27
C LEU A 577 28.14 9.00 -6.98
N PRO A 578 27.75 10.01 -6.18
CA PRO A 578 26.90 9.79 -5.02
C PRO A 578 25.53 9.27 -5.46
N ILE A 579 24.99 8.33 -4.69
CA ILE A 579 23.64 7.81 -4.94
C ILE A 579 22.64 8.87 -4.44
N PRO A 580 21.67 9.30 -5.27
CA PRO A 580 20.70 10.32 -4.86
C PRO A 580 19.95 9.84 -3.62
N VAL A 581 19.97 10.67 -2.58
CA VAL A 581 19.25 10.40 -1.34
C VAL A 581 17.76 10.61 -1.59
N GLU A 582 16.94 9.67 -1.13
CA GLU A 582 15.49 9.75 -1.22
C GLU A 582 14.98 11.07 -0.61
N ALA A 583 14.23 11.86 -1.39
CA ALA A 583 13.77 13.19 -0.99
C ALA A 583 12.99 13.16 0.34
N LEU A 584 13.16 14.19 1.17
CA LEU A 584 12.39 14.40 2.41
C LEU A 584 10.90 14.60 2.05
N GLY A 585 10.15 13.50 1.99
CA GLY A 585 8.70 13.48 1.81
C GLY A 585 7.94 13.59 3.15
N LEU A 586 6.77 12.97 3.26
CA LEU A 586 5.96 12.91 4.51
C LEU A 586 6.68 12.26 5.70
N GLN A 587 7.77 11.53 5.46
CA GLN A 587 8.61 10.99 6.52
C GLN A 587 9.56 12.03 7.13
N ALA A 588 9.61 13.27 6.63
CA ALA A 588 10.48 14.32 7.18
C ALA A 588 10.37 14.48 8.71
N PRO A 589 9.18 14.63 9.32
CA PRO A 589 9.06 14.70 10.78
C PRO A 589 9.55 13.43 11.48
N LEU A 590 9.26 12.25 10.93
CA LEU A 590 9.75 10.98 11.48
C LEU A 590 11.29 10.86 11.36
N ARG A 591 11.88 11.26 10.23
CA ARG A 591 13.32 11.22 9.96
C ARG A 591 14.08 12.20 10.85
N ILE A 592 13.55 13.42 11.02
CA ILE A 592 14.07 14.42 11.96
C ILE A 592 13.96 13.89 13.39
N PHE A 593 12.82 13.34 13.78
CA PHE A 593 12.61 12.75 15.10
C PHE A 593 13.59 11.60 15.38
N LEU A 594 13.72 10.64 14.45
CA LEU A 594 14.65 9.51 14.58
C LEU A 594 16.10 9.98 14.65
N PHE A 595 16.48 10.98 13.83
CA PHE A 595 17.81 11.56 13.88
C PHE A 595 18.09 12.23 15.23
N CYS A 596 17.21 13.10 15.71
CA CYS A 596 17.35 13.79 17.00
C CYS A 596 17.40 12.81 18.18
N PHE A 597 16.62 11.73 18.14
CA PHE A 597 16.62 10.72 19.20
C PHE A 597 17.86 9.82 19.17
N ARG A 598 18.31 9.38 17.99
CA ARG A 598 19.42 8.43 17.86
C ARG A 598 20.80 9.09 17.89
N LEU A 599 20.93 10.34 17.48
CA LEU A 599 22.21 11.06 17.49
C LEU A 599 22.90 11.07 18.86
N PRO A 600 22.24 11.47 19.98
CA PRO A 600 22.90 11.48 21.29
C PRO A 600 23.29 10.05 21.73
N LEU A 601 22.44 9.05 21.47
CA LEU A 601 22.74 7.64 21.77
C LEU A 601 23.92 7.13 20.96
N PHE A 602 23.97 7.45 19.66
CA PHE A 602 25.03 7.01 18.76
C PHE A 602 26.36 7.62 19.15
N VAL A 603 26.38 8.93 19.44
CA VAL A 603 27.57 9.64 19.92
C VAL A 603 28.03 9.06 21.26
N PHE A 604 27.12 8.85 22.22
CA PHE A 604 27.46 8.30 23.52
C PHE A 604 28.08 6.90 23.42
N VAL A 605 27.47 5.97 22.69
CA VAL A 605 27.97 4.59 22.55
C VAL A 605 29.30 4.57 21.79
N THR A 606 29.44 5.37 20.73
CA THR A 606 30.66 5.44 19.93
C THR A 606 31.83 6.03 20.72
N LEU A 607 31.62 7.16 21.42
CA LEU A 607 32.64 7.78 22.28
C LEU A 607 33.00 6.87 23.45
N SER A 608 32.02 6.25 24.10
CA SER A 608 32.27 5.31 25.20
C SER A 608 33.14 4.14 24.75
N TYR A 609 32.92 3.63 23.52
CA TYR A 609 33.74 2.54 22.99
C TYR A 609 35.19 2.97 22.70
N PHE A 610 35.39 4.03 21.91
CA PHE A 610 36.73 4.45 21.49
C PHE A 610 37.52 5.19 22.58
N LEU A 611 36.88 5.82 23.56
CA LEU A 611 37.59 6.53 24.65
C LEU A 611 37.81 5.66 25.89
N ILE A 612 36.92 4.70 26.17
CA ILE A 612 36.93 3.96 27.44
C ILE A 612 37.01 2.45 27.19
N LEU A 613 36.00 1.85 26.57
CA LEU A 613 35.85 0.39 26.53
C LEU A 613 36.95 -0.32 25.74
N GLN A 614 37.54 0.32 24.72
CA GLN A 614 38.62 -0.30 23.95
C GLN A 614 39.92 -0.49 24.76
N TRP A 615 40.15 0.34 25.77
CA TRP A 615 41.35 0.33 26.63
C TRP A 615 41.20 -0.59 27.84
N LEU A 616 39.97 -0.91 28.21
CA LEU A 616 39.68 -1.86 29.28
C LEU A 616 39.89 -3.31 28.79
N PRO A 617 40.36 -4.23 29.65
CA PRO A 617 40.54 -5.65 29.33
C PRO A 617 39.19 -6.40 29.29
N ILE A 618 38.23 -5.84 28.56
CA ILE A 618 36.95 -6.47 28.27
C ILE A 618 37.25 -7.57 27.26
N GLY A 619 36.97 -8.83 27.61
CA GLY A 619 37.20 -9.97 26.72
C GLY A 619 36.54 -9.79 25.34
N SER A 620 36.91 -10.64 24.36
CA SER A 620 36.44 -10.55 22.98
C SER A 620 34.91 -10.49 22.85
N LEU A 621 34.18 -11.15 23.76
CA LEU A 621 32.71 -11.10 23.81
C LEU A 621 32.17 -9.70 24.12
N GLY A 622 32.74 -8.99 25.10
CA GLY A 622 32.27 -7.66 25.46
C GLY A 622 32.64 -6.61 24.42
N LYS A 623 33.80 -6.75 23.76
CA LYS A 623 34.17 -5.93 22.59
C LYS A 623 33.18 -6.13 21.44
N LYS A 624 32.84 -7.38 21.11
CA LYS A 624 31.84 -7.68 20.08
C LYS A 624 30.47 -7.13 20.46
N ALA A 625 30.03 -7.30 21.72
CA ALA A 625 28.76 -6.75 22.19
C ALA A 625 28.70 -5.22 22.04
N ALA A 626 29.75 -4.50 22.41
CA ALA A 626 29.82 -3.04 22.25
C ALA A 626 29.78 -2.61 20.78
N LEU A 627 30.48 -3.31 19.89
CA LEU A 627 30.44 -3.06 18.45
C LEU A 627 29.04 -3.32 17.85
N TRP A 628 28.36 -4.36 18.33
CA TRP A 628 26.95 -4.62 17.98
C TRP A 628 26.00 -3.55 18.51
N CYS A 629 26.27 -2.95 19.66
CA CYS A 629 25.53 -1.78 20.14
C CYS A 629 25.71 -0.58 19.20
N ILE A 630 26.93 -0.31 18.71
CA ILE A 630 27.19 0.76 17.74
C ILE A 630 26.41 0.52 16.43
N LEU A 631 26.34 -0.72 15.93
CA LEU A 631 25.54 -1.08 14.75
C LEU A 631 24.02 -1.05 15.01
N GLY A 632 23.59 -1.36 16.24
CA GLY A 632 22.19 -1.41 16.63
C GLY A 632 21.50 -0.05 16.72
N VAL A 633 22.22 1.00 17.16
CA VAL A 633 21.66 2.37 17.27
C VAL A 633 21.12 2.93 15.94
N PRO A 634 21.85 2.86 14.81
CA PRO A 634 21.30 3.23 13.49
C PRO A 634 20.34 2.18 12.92
N SER A 635 19.96 1.17 13.70
CA SER A 635 19.01 0.12 13.35
C SER A 635 19.45 -0.82 12.24
N ILE A 636 20.73 -1.19 12.25
CA ILE A 636 21.29 -2.29 11.45
C ILE A 636 21.09 -3.60 12.23
N TRP A 637 19.85 -4.10 12.24
CA TRP A 637 19.50 -5.36 12.92
C TRP A 637 19.41 -6.55 11.97
N TRP A 638 19.29 -6.30 10.67
CA TRP A 638 19.06 -7.32 9.65
C TRP A 638 20.32 -7.50 8.81
N ILE A 639 21.02 -8.62 9.03
CA ILE A 639 22.19 -9.00 8.25
C ILE A 639 21.90 -10.33 7.55
N ASP A 640 21.85 -10.30 6.22
CA ASP A 640 21.68 -11.49 5.36
C ASP A 640 23.07 -12.00 4.97
N LEU A 641 23.60 -12.94 5.76
CA LEU A 641 24.86 -13.62 5.46
C LEU A 641 24.60 -14.84 4.56
N GLN A 642 25.26 -14.89 3.42
CA GLN A 642 25.25 -16.06 2.53
C GLN A 642 26.68 -16.38 2.10
N VAL A 643 27.00 -17.67 2.15
CA VAL A 643 28.28 -18.22 1.68
C VAL A 643 28.02 -18.90 0.34
N ASP A 644 28.91 -18.70 -0.63
CA ASP A 644 28.79 -19.28 -1.96
C ASP A 644 28.80 -20.82 -1.88
N GLY A 645 27.90 -21.48 -2.61
CA GLY A 645 27.73 -22.94 -2.57
C GLY A 645 27.01 -23.53 -1.36
N VAL A 646 26.49 -22.74 -0.41
CA VAL A 646 25.82 -23.24 0.81
C VAL A 646 24.32 -22.89 0.85
N ARG A 647 23.45 -23.89 1.00
CA ARG A 647 21.98 -23.70 1.17
C ARG A 647 21.67 -22.94 2.48
N LYS A 648 20.70 -22.02 2.41
CA LYS A 648 20.25 -21.21 3.57
C LYS A 648 19.80 -22.13 4.71
N GLY A 649 20.50 -22.07 5.84
CA GLY A 649 20.18 -22.85 7.06
C GLY A 649 21.25 -23.86 7.50
N SER A 650 22.18 -24.26 6.61
CA SER A 650 23.24 -25.25 6.92
C SER A 650 24.57 -24.63 7.41
N LEU A 651 24.59 -23.31 7.66
CA LEU A 651 25.79 -22.55 8.04
C LEU A 651 26.52 -23.09 9.29
N LYS A 652 25.81 -23.69 10.25
CA LYS A 652 26.45 -24.28 11.45
C LYS A 652 27.24 -25.56 11.14
N GLN A 653 26.89 -26.30 10.08
CA GLN A 653 27.53 -27.57 9.71
C GLN A 653 28.78 -27.35 8.84
N GLN A 654 28.95 -26.17 8.22
CA GLN A 654 30.06 -25.86 7.30
C GLN A 654 30.90 -24.66 7.76
N GLN A 655 31.31 -24.63 9.04
CA GLN A 655 32.15 -23.55 9.59
C GLN A 655 33.52 -23.38 8.90
N ALA A 656 34.03 -24.43 8.24
CA ALA A 656 35.29 -24.41 7.50
C ALA A 656 35.29 -23.45 6.30
N ARG A 657 34.11 -23.04 5.82
CA ARG A 657 33.91 -22.10 4.71
C ARG A 657 33.91 -20.63 5.14
N LEU A 658 33.96 -20.35 6.44
CA LEU A 658 34.08 -18.98 6.98
C LEU A 658 35.56 -18.63 7.22
N PRO A 659 35.93 -17.33 7.18
CA PRO A 659 37.26 -16.87 7.56
C PRO A 659 37.63 -17.35 8.97
N GLN A 660 38.73 -18.09 9.07
CA GLN A 660 39.28 -18.63 10.32
C GLN A 660 40.49 -17.79 10.78
N PRO A 661 40.91 -17.90 12.05
CA PRO A 661 42.20 -17.39 12.50
C PRO A 661 43.34 -17.80 11.56
N GLY A 662 44.24 -16.86 11.23
CA GLY A 662 45.34 -17.09 10.28
C GLY A 662 44.95 -17.03 8.80
N SER A 663 43.71 -16.67 8.47
CA SER A 663 43.28 -16.41 7.08
C SER A 663 43.28 -14.93 6.72
N VAL A 664 43.27 -14.65 5.41
CA VAL A 664 43.21 -13.28 4.86
C VAL A 664 41.81 -13.03 4.29
N ILE A 665 41.21 -11.89 4.63
CA ILE A 665 39.92 -11.44 4.11
C ILE A 665 40.18 -10.32 3.11
N ALA A 666 39.83 -10.55 1.84
CA ALA A 666 39.86 -9.52 0.80
C ALA A 666 38.45 -8.92 0.67
N SER A 667 38.22 -7.75 1.27
CA SER A 667 36.89 -7.14 1.33
C SER A 667 36.72 -6.00 0.33
N SER A 668 35.55 -5.91 -0.31
CA SER A 668 35.13 -4.68 -0.99
C SER A 668 35.06 -3.52 0.00
N PHE A 669 35.41 -2.31 -0.42
CA PHE A 669 35.37 -1.12 0.45
C PHE A 669 34.40 -0.07 -0.10
N THR A 670 33.27 0.11 0.58
CA THR A 670 32.17 0.98 0.12
C THR A 670 31.72 1.96 1.20
N SER A 671 31.86 1.58 2.47
CA SER A 671 31.33 2.33 3.61
C SER A 671 32.23 2.17 4.85
N PRO A 672 32.31 3.17 5.76
CA PRO A 672 32.95 2.99 7.07
C PRO A 672 32.34 1.86 7.91
N ILE A 673 31.09 1.49 7.63
CA ILE A 673 30.38 0.39 8.30
C ILE A 673 31.00 -0.97 7.95
N ASP A 674 31.69 -1.08 6.80
CA ASP A 674 32.36 -2.32 6.39
C ASP A 674 33.40 -2.75 7.43
N ALA A 675 34.25 -1.81 7.86
CA ALA A 675 35.25 -2.05 8.90
C ALA A 675 34.60 -2.37 10.26
N LEU A 676 33.51 -1.67 10.61
CA LEU A 676 32.80 -1.89 11.87
C LEU A 676 32.14 -3.28 11.93
N TYR A 677 31.52 -3.71 10.84
CA TYR A 677 30.92 -5.04 10.72
C TYR A 677 31.97 -6.15 10.77
N LEU A 678 33.05 -6.02 10.00
CA LEU A 678 34.14 -6.99 10.01
C LEU A 678 34.77 -7.13 11.41
N ALA A 679 34.90 -6.02 12.14
CA ALA A 679 35.34 -6.02 13.54
C ALA A 679 34.36 -6.76 14.47
N ALA A 680 33.06 -6.52 14.32
CA ALA A 680 32.02 -7.13 15.17
C ALA A 680 31.92 -8.65 15.00
N ILE A 681 32.19 -9.18 13.79
CA ILE A 681 32.12 -10.61 13.49
C ILE A 681 33.45 -11.31 13.73
N PHE A 682 34.51 -10.87 13.05
CA PHE A 682 35.76 -11.63 12.90
C PHE A 682 36.88 -11.17 13.84
N ASP A 683 36.75 -10.01 14.49
CA ASP A 683 37.81 -9.36 15.27
C ASP A 683 39.19 -9.35 14.56
N PRO A 684 39.27 -8.80 13.34
CA PRO A 684 40.45 -8.89 12.48
C PRO A 684 41.49 -7.81 12.78
N ILE A 685 42.64 -7.95 12.15
CA ILE A 685 43.65 -6.90 12.04
C ILE A 685 43.40 -6.15 10.74
N PHE A 686 43.18 -4.83 10.86
CA PHE A 686 42.97 -3.97 9.70
C PHE A 686 44.29 -3.53 9.11
N THR A 687 44.32 -3.49 7.78
CA THR A 687 45.47 -2.99 7.01
C THR A 687 45.00 -2.02 5.93
N ALA A 688 45.89 -1.12 5.54
CA ALA A 688 45.71 -0.22 4.41
C ALA A 688 46.61 -0.66 3.25
N SER A 689 45.99 -0.86 2.08
CA SER A 689 46.66 -1.17 0.82
C SER A 689 46.88 0.09 -0.02
N TYR A 690 47.91 0.07 -0.86
CA TYR A 690 48.21 1.09 -1.86
C TYR A 690 48.40 0.45 -3.23
N PRO A 691 48.09 1.16 -4.35
CA PRO A 691 48.08 0.55 -5.69
C PRO A 691 49.40 -0.12 -6.10
N ASN A 692 50.54 0.54 -5.83
CA ASN A 692 51.84 0.15 -6.38
C ASN A 692 52.73 -0.61 -5.39
N THR A 693 52.22 -1.04 -4.24
CA THR A 693 53.03 -1.70 -3.20
C THR A 693 52.46 -3.07 -2.83
N ARG A 694 53.35 -4.07 -2.67
CA ARG A 694 53.00 -5.40 -2.11
C ARG A 694 52.85 -5.36 -0.58
N GLN A 695 53.51 -4.40 0.06
CA GLN A 695 53.46 -4.19 1.51
C GLN A 695 52.19 -3.46 1.92
N VAL A 696 51.79 -3.64 3.17
CA VAL A 696 50.59 -3.02 3.75
C VAL A 696 50.91 -2.25 5.03
N GLU A 697 50.12 -1.22 5.31
CA GLU A 697 50.23 -0.45 6.55
C GLU A 697 49.23 -1.00 7.59
N ARG A 698 49.69 -1.31 8.81
CA ARG A 698 48.79 -1.75 9.88
C ARG A 698 48.02 -0.54 10.44
N ILE A 699 46.70 -0.63 10.46
CA ILE A 699 45.84 0.45 10.96
C ILE A 699 44.90 -0.03 12.08
N SER A 700 44.47 0.89 12.93
CA SER A 700 43.41 0.65 13.92
C SER A 700 42.02 0.64 13.28
N LEU A 701 41.02 0.12 14.00
CA LEU A 701 39.61 0.18 13.57
C LEU A 701 39.15 1.63 13.33
N LEU A 702 39.51 2.56 14.22
CA LEU A 702 39.17 3.97 14.07
C LEU A 702 39.81 4.56 12.81
N GLN A 703 41.09 4.25 12.55
CA GLN A 703 41.77 4.67 11.33
C GLN A 703 41.13 4.06 10.07
N ALA A 704 40.70 2.79 10.10
CA ALA A 704 39.99 2.16 8.99
C ALA A 704 38.66 2.86 8.68
N ILE A 705 37.90 3.23 9.72
CA ILE A 705 36.65 4.00 9.59
C ILE A 705 36.92 5.39 9.03
N LEU A 706 37.92 6.12 9.56
CA LEU A 706 38.26 7.46 9.09
C LEU A 706 38.78 7.46 7.65
N ARG A 707 39.48 6.39 7.24
CA ARG A 707 39.99 6.24 5.88
C ARG A 707 38.88 6.12 4.83
N ALA A 708 37.67 5.68 5.22
CA ALA A 708 36.51 5.68 4.32
C ALA A 708 36.05 7.09 3.91
N PHE A 709 36.48 8.12 4.64
CA PHE A 709 36.19 9.53 4.37
C PHE A 709 37.42 10.33 3.92
N ALA A 710 38.61 9.74 4.00
CA ALA A 710 39.85 10.38 3.65
C ALA A 710 39.97 10.60 2.13
N PHE A 711 40.75 11.60 1.73
CA PHE A 711 41.08 11.78 0.33
C PHE A 711 41.86 10.55 -0.19
N PRO A 712 41.57 10.02 -1.40
CA PRO A 712 42.24 8.83 -1.89
C PRO A 712 43.76 9.03 -1.96
N ALA A 713 44.54 8.06 -1.51
CA ALA A 713 46.01 8.14 -1.45
C ALA A 713 46.65 7.06 -2.32
N THR A 714 47.57 7.47 -3.20
CA THR A 714 48.34 6.58 -4.09
C THR A 714 49.63 6.09 -3.45
N GLN A 715 50.14 6.81 -2.44
CA GLN A 715 51.36 6.50 -1.70
C GLN A 715 51.11 6.58 -0.18
N PRO A 716 51.88 5.85 0.63
CA PRO A 716 51.82 5.94 2.08
C PRO A 716 52.27 7.31 2.59
N ALA A 717 51.82 7.68 3.80
CA ALA A 717 52.25 8.93 4.43
C ALA A 717 53.76 8.89 4.75
N PRO A 718 54.47 10.03 4.70
CA PRO A 718 55.90 10.08 5.02
C PRO A 718 56.12 9.65 6.49
N GLY A 719 56.72 8.47 6.69
CA GLY A 719 56.93 7.84 8.00
C GLY A 719 56.01 6.67 8.35
N ALA A 720 55.11 6.24 7.45
CA ALA A 720 54.26 5.08 7.68
C ALA A 720 55.07 3.76 7.73
N ARG A 721 54.77 2.91 8.71
CA ARG A 721 55.43 1.60 8.88
C ARG A 721 54.76 0.55 7.98
N MET A 722 55.37 0.32 6.82
CA MET A 722 54.97 -0.75 5.89
C MET A 722 55.44 -2.11 6.42
N VAL A 723 54.58 -3.12 6.32
CA VAL A 723 54.82 -4.49 6.81
C VAL A 723 54.33 -5.46 5.74
N ASP A 724 55.02 -6.59 5.58
CA ASP A 724 54.56 -7.67 4.72
C ASP A 724 53.39 -8.43 5.36
N VAL A 725 52.46 -8.90 4.53
CA VAL A 725 51.27 -9.62 5.01
C VAL A 725 51.66 -10.93 5.69
N SER A 726 52.70 -11.61 5.21
CA SER A 726 53.30 -12.79 5.83
C SER A 726 53.65 -12.57 7.30
N THR A 727 54.37 -11.49 7.59
CA THR A 727 54.78 -11.12 8.95
C THR A 727 53.59 -10.85 9.86
N LEU A 728 52.49 -10.29 9.34
CA LEU A 728 51.26 -10.05 10.12
C LEU A 728 50.51 -11.34 10.44
N VAL A 729 50.47 -12.29 9.51
CA VAL A 729 49.84 -13.61 9.72
C VAL A 729 50.63 -14.42 10.75
N GLU A 730 51.96 -14.39 10.68
CA GLU A 730 52.84 -15.05 11.66
C GLU A 730 52.77 -14.40 13.05
N GLN A 731 52.72 -13.07 13.12
CA GLN A 731 52.65 -12.34 14.39
C GLN A 731 51.31 -12.54 15.11
N TYR A 732 50.21 -12.77 14.38
CA TYR A 732 48.87 -12.89 14.94
C TYR A 732 48.10 -14.11 14.42
N PRO A 733 48.52 -15.34 14.76
CA PRO A 733 47.92 -16.56 14.23
C PRO A 733 46.45 -16.75 14.68
N ASN A 734 46.07 -16.14 15.81
CA ASN A 734 44.74 -16.26 16.40
C ASN A 734 43.69 -15.29 15.81
N ARG A 735 44.04 -14.45 14.82
CA ARG A 735 43.14 -13.45 14.24
C ARG A 735 43.27 -13.41 12.71
N PRO A 736 42.18 -13.18 11.96
CA PRO A 736 42.26 -12.96 10.53
C PRO A 736 42.80 -11.56 10.19
N VAL A 737 43.43 -11.43 9.01
CA VAL A 737 43.93 -10.14 8.49
C VAL A 737 42.99 -9.64 7.40
N VAL A 738 42.49 -8.41 7.51
CA VAL A 738 41.62 -7.78 6.50
C VAL A 738 42.44 -6.86 5.61
N LEU A 739 42.32 -7.08 4.31
CA LEU A 739 42.85 -6.24 3.24
C LEU A 739 41.70 -5.57 2.48
N PHE A 740 41.85 -4.30 2.15
CA PHE A 740 40.95 -3.55 1.26
C PHE A 740 41.65 -3.31 -0.09
N PRO A 741 41.60 -4.28 -1.02
CA PRO A 741 42.42 -4.25 -2.23
C PRO A 741 42.04 -3.14 -3.21
N GLU A 742 40.81 -2.60 -3.16
CA GLU A 742 40.37 -1.46 -3.98
C GLU A 742 41.04 -0.12 -3.58
N CYS A 743 41.77 -0.09 -2.45
CA CYS A 743 42.50 1.07 -1.89
C CYS A 743 41.67 2.34 -1.60
N ALA A 744 40.45 2.44 -2.10
CA ALA A 744 39.55 3.56 -1.94
C ALA A 744 38.08 3.10 -1.97
N THR A 745 37.20 3.92 -1.38
CA THR A 745 35.76 3.62 -1.31
C THR A 745 35.02 3.84 -2.64
N THR A 746 33.98 3.07 -2.92
CA THR A 746 33.08 3.29 -4.09
C THR A 746 31.62 3.42 -3.67
N ASN A 747 30.74 3.72 -4.63
CA ASN A 747 29.29 3.66 -4.43
C ASN A 747 28.71 2.24 -4.50
N GLY A 748 29.56 1.21 -4.64
CA GLY A 748 29.15 -0.19 -4.72
C GLY A 748 28.46 -0.59 -6.02
N ARG A 749 28.61 0.18 -7.11
CA ARG A 749 28.12 -0.17 -8.47
C ARG A 749 29.19 -0.79 -9.39
N GLY A 750 30.45 -0.76 -8.98
CA GLY A 750 31.57 -1.38 -9.69
C GLY A 750 32.75 -1.66 -8.75
N ILE A 751 33.61 -2.59 -9.14
CA ILE A 751 34.84 -2.96 -8.41
C ILE A 751 36.04 -2.30 -9.09
N LEU A 752 36.85 -1.55 -8.33
CA LEU A 752 38.05 -0.88 -8.83
C LEU A 752 39.18 -1.87 -9.14
N THR A 753 40.20 -1.38 -9.83
CA THR A 753 41.45 -2.13 -10.02
C THR A 753 42.09 -2.46 -8.68
N LEU A 754 42.43 -3.74 -8.49
CA LEU A 754 42.95 -4.25 -7.22
C LEU A 754 44.43 -3.93 -7.05
N SER A 755 44.85 -3.66 -5.82
CA SER A 755 46.25 -3.45 -5.45
C SER A 755 47.07 -4.73 -5.42
N ASN A 756 48.36 -4.59 -5.69
CA ASN A 756 49.38 -5.65 -5.58
C ASN A 756 49.60 -6.17 -4.15
N SER A 757 48.94 -5.60 -3.13
CA SER A 757 48.99 -6.09 -1.74
C SER A 757 48.50 -7.53 -1.56
N LEU A 758 47.59 -8.01 -2.42
CA LEU A 758 47.15 -9.41 -2.41
C LEU A 758 48.27 -10.39 -2.82
N LEU A 759 49.25 -9.93 -3.61
CA LEU A 759 50.40 -10.73 -4.04
C LEU A 759 51.41 -10.95 -2.91
N GLY A 760 51.35 -10.14 -1.84
CA GLY A 760 52.18 -10.29 -0.64
C GLY A 760 51.70 -11.37 0.33
N VAL A 761 50.59 -12.07 0.02
CA VAL A 761 50.02 -13.13 0.86
C VAL A 761 50.81 -14.43 0.66
N PRO A 762 51.19 -15.16 1.75
CA PRO A 762 51.88 -16.44 1.63
C PRO A 762 51.09 -17.45 0.81
N PRO A 763 51.75 -18.30 0.00
CA PRO A 763 51.05 -19.15 -0.98
C PRO A 763 50.11 -20.19 -0.36
N THR A 764 50.36 -20.59 0.89
CA THR A 764 49.58 -21.55 1.67
C THR A 764 48.40 -20.91 2.42
N THR A 765 48.32 -19.59 2.49
CA THR A 765 47.31 -18.87 3.27
C THR A 765 46.01 -18.74 2.46
N LYS A 766 44.87 -19.04 3.09
CA LYS A 766 43.54 -18.93 2.45
C LYS A 766 43.10 -17.48 2.38
N ILE A 767 42.74 -17.03 1.18
CA ILE A 767 42.15 -15.71 0.89
C ILE A 767 40.64 -15.89 0.73
N PHE A 768 39.84 -15.14 1.50
CA PHE A 768 38.38 -15.14 1.41
C PHE A 768 37.89 -13.81 0.82
N PRO A 769 37.38 -13.80 -0.42
CA PRO A 769 36.72 -12.63 -0.99
C PRO A 769 35.38 -12.37 -0.29
N VAL A 770 35.19 -11.17 0.24
CA VAL A 770 33.97 -10.77 0.96
C VAL A 770 33.40 -9.49 0.35
N SER A 771 32.13 -9.54 -0.03
CA SER A 771 31.40 -8.37 -0.54
C SER A 771 30.27 -8.00 0.43
N LEU A 772 30.21 -6.71 0.77
CA LEU A 772 29.16 -6.12 1.61
C LEU A 772 28.31 -5.19 0.76
N ARG A 773 26.98 -5.37 0.84
CA ARG A 773 26.01 -4.54 0.12
C ARG A 773 24.91 -4.03 1.02
N TYR A 774 24.60 -2.75 0.90
CA TYR A 774 23.59 -2.06 1.70
C TYR A 774 22.23 -2.00 1.00
N THR A 775 21.15 -2.15 1.75
CA THR A 775 19.77 -1.88 1.29
C THR A 775 19.08 -0.96 2.30
N PRO A 776 18.72 0.28 1.93
CA PRO A 776 19.04 0.97 0.66
C PRO A 776 20.55 1.22 0.45
N MET A 777 20.99 1.47 -0.79
CA MET A 777 22.43 1.60 -1.17
C MET A 777 23.05 2.98 -0.84
N ASP A 778 22.37 3.82 -0.08
CA ASP A 778 22.75 5.21 0.20
C ASP A 778 23.74 5.38 1.36
N ILE A 779 24.10 4.29 2.05
CA ILE A 779 25.06 4.28 3.16
C ILE A 779 26.49 4.01 2.65
N VAL A 780 26.89 4.69 1.59
CA VAL A 780 28.19 4.54 0.94
C VAL A 780 28.93 5.87 0.92
N THR A 781 30.26 5.83 0.90
CA THR A 781 31.11 7.04 0.95
C THR A 781 32.00 7.16 -0.30
N PRO A 782 31.45 7.31 -1.52
CA PRO A 782 32.26 7.44 -2.73
C PRO A 782 33.10 8.74 -2.74
N LEU A 783 32.63 9.78 -2.06
CA LEU A 783 33.27 11.10 -1.97
C LEU A 783 33.92 11.34 -0.61
N PRO A 784 35.12 11.98 -0.57
CA PRO A 784 35.78 12.35 0.67
C PRO A 784 34.98 13.43 1.42
N GLY A 785 35.09 13.45 2.76
CA GLY A 785 34.48 14.50 3.60
C GLY A 785 32.97 14.43 3.81
N SER A 786 32.31 13.34 3.40
CA SER A 786 30.84 13.17 3.45
C SER A 786 30.27 12.82 4.85
N TYR A 787 30.95 13.22 5.93
CA TYR A 787 30.64 12.83 7.32
C TYR A 787 29.20 13.15 7.74
N LEU A 788 28.76 14.39 7.56
CA LEU A 788 27.43 14.85 7.99
C LEU A 788 26.32 14.23 7.14
N SER A 789 26.57 14.06 5.84
CA SER A 789 25.62 13.43 4.92
C SER A 789 25.40 11.96 5.27
N LEU A 790 26.48 11.22 5.53
CA LEU A 790 26.40 9.83 5.95
C LEU A 790 25.74 9.71 7.32
N LEU A 791 26.13 10.54 8.30
CA LEU A 791 25.57 10.51 9.66
C LEU A 791 24.05 10.78 9.65
N TRP A 792 23.62 11.78 8.89
CA TRP A 792 22.21 12.06 8.65
C TRP A 792 21.49 10.87 8.03
N THR A 793 22.02 10.31 6.94
CA THR A 793 21.41 9.19 6.22
C THR A 793 21.34 7.93 7.07
N LEU A 794 22.38 7.67 7.86
CA LEU A 794 22.51 6.52 8.74
C LEU A 794 21.52 6.58 9.91
N LEU A 795 21.33 7.74 10.54
CA LEU A 795 20.49 7.86 11.74
C LEU A 795 19.03 8.20 11.44
N SER A 796 18.75 8.92 10.35
CA SER A 796 17.39 9.38 10.02
C SER A 796 16.48 8.28 9.46
N LYS A 797 17.04 7.23 8.85
CA LYS A 797 16.26 6.12 8.28
C LYS A 797 15.87 5.08 9.33
N PRO A 798 14.65 4.50 9.25
CA PRO A 798 14.15 3.60 10.28
C PRO A 798 14.93 2.30 10.40
N THR A 799 15.38 1.71 9.28
CA THR A 799 16.07 0.42 9.24
C THR A 799 17.06 0.35 8.08
N HIS A 800 18.20 -0.30 8.32
CA HIS A 800 19.20 -0.62 7.31
C HIS A 800 19.47 -2.12 7.29
N CYS A 801 19.72 -2.68 6.11
CA CYS A 801 20.03 -4.10 5.93
C CYS A 801 21.37 -4.26 5.23
N ILE A 802 22.25 -5.10 5.79
CA ILE A 802 23.54 -5.47 5.19
C ILE A 802 23.41 -6.87 4.62
N ARG A 803 23.72 -7.03 3.34
CA ARG A 803 23.86 -8.34 2.68
C ARG A 803 25.33 -8.64 2.55
N VAL A 804 25.76 -9.70 3.22
CA VAL A 804 27.16 -10.13 3.25
C VAL A 804 27.27 -11.41 2.46
N ARG A 805 28.19 -11.41 1.49
CA ARG A 805 28.45 -12.52 0.58
C ARG A 805 29.92 -12.90 0.69
N ILE A 806 30.19 -14.17 0.97
CA ILE A 806 31.54 -14.72 1.11
C ILE A 806 31.74 -15.78 0.02
N ALA A 807 32.78 -15.63 -0.80
CA ALA A 807 33.14 -16.60 -1.82
C ALA A 807 33.92 -17.78 -1.24
N GLU A 808 34.11 -18.80 -2.07
CA GLU A 808 35.06 -19.89 -1.81
C GLU A 808 36.48 -19.35 -1.60
N CYS A 809 37.26 -20.03 -0.75
CA CYS A 809 38.63 -19.60 -0.47
C CYS A 809 39.54 -19.81 -1.67
N VAL A 810 40.40 -18.83 -1.92
CA VAL A 810 41.42 -18.86 -2.97
C VAL A 810 42.79 -18.99 -2.31
N THR A 811 43.65 -19.86 -2.83
CA THR A 811 45.07 -19.96 -2.43
C THR A 811 45.96 -19.71 -3.64
N ASN A 812 47.14 -19.13 -3.42
CA ASN A 812 48.07 -18.83 -4.51
C ASN A 812 48.56 -20.12 -5.21
N SER A 813 48.66 -21.23 -4.46
CA SER A 813 49.01 -22.55 -5.00
C SER A 813 47.95 -23.17 -5.92
N GLN A 814 46.65 -22.93 -5.67
CA GLN A 814 45.56 -23.53 -6.48
C GLN A 814 45.44 -22.91 -7.88
N ILE A 815 45.76 -21.62 -8.03
CA ILE A 815 45.68 -20.94 -9.33
C ILE A 815 46.83 -21.35 -10.26
N ALA A 816 48.00 -21.71 -9.71
CA ALA A 816 49.10 -22.27 -10.49
C ALA A 816 48.75 -23.63 -11.14
N SER A 817 47.80 -24.39 -10.58
CA SER A 817 47.31 -25.65 -11.16
C SER A 817 46.13 -25.50 -12.15
N ASP A 818 45.33 -24.43 -12.02
CA ASP A 818 44.10 -24.22 -12.81
C ASP A 818 44.32 -23.44 -14.13
N THR A 819 45.55 -22.99 -14.41
CA THR A 819 45.95 -22.29 -15.65
C THR A 819 45.76 -23.10 -16.94
N THR A 820 45.32 -24.36 -16.86
CA THR A 820 44.93 -25.20 -18.00
C THR A 820 43.45 -25.07 -18.40
N ARG A 821 42.59 -24.41 -17.61
CA ARG A 821 41.19 -24.15 -17.97
C ARG A 821 41.01 -22.69 -18.40
N LYS A 822 40.80 -22.47 -19.71
CA LYS A 822 40.41 -21.16 -20.26
C LYS A 822 39.10 -20.69 -19.60
N SER A 823 39.16 -19.58 -18.86
CA SER A 823 37.96 -18.87 -18.39
C SER A 823 37.11 -18.45 -19.60
N THR A 824 35.82 -18.82 -19.60
CA THR A 824 34.89 -18.65 -20.73
C THR A 824 34.00 -17.41 -20.59
N TYR A 825 34.42 -16.38 -19.86
CA TYR A 825 33.66 -15.13 -19.72
C TYR A 825 34.44 -13.94 -20.28
N ASN A 826 33.79 -13.21 -21.19
CA ASN A 826 34.33 -12.07 -21.93
C ASN A 826 35.01 -11.05 -21.00
N THR A 827 36.34 -10.96 -21.08
CA THR A 827 37.09 -9.77 -20.68
C THR A 827 36.66 -8.60 -21.56
N ASN A 828 36.23 -7.49 -20.97
CA ASN A 828 35.86 -6.29 -21.72
C ASN A 828 37.07 -5.80 -22.56
N TYR A 829 36.80 -5.30 -23.78
CA TYR A 829 37.81 -4.69 -24.67
C TYR A 829 38.57 -3.50 -24.02
N LEU A 830 38.02 -2.91 -22.95
CA LEU A 830 38.69 -1.87 -22.16
C LEU A 830 39.77 -2.41 -21.20
N ASP A 831 39.67 -3.66 -20.73
CA ASP A 831 40.73 -4.30 -19.91
C ASP A 831 41.98 -4.63 -20.77
N THR A 832 41.80 -4.76 -22.09
CA THR A 832 42.91 -4.93 -23.05
C THR A 832 43.63 -3.64 -23.39
N LEU A 833 43.01 -2.46 -23.21
CA LEU A 833 43.66 -1.17 -23.51
C LEU A 833 44.62 -0.70 -22.40
N ASP A 834 44.42 -1.15 -21.16
CA ASP A 834 45.34 -0.91 -20.03
C ASP A 834 46.55 -1.86 -20.01
N GLN A 835 46.66 -2.80 -20.97
CA GLN A 835 47.81 -3.71 -21.08
C GLN A 835 49.13 -2.95 -21.25
N ASN A 836 49.14 -1.79 -21.91
CA ASN A 836 50.38 -1.09 -22.27
C ASN A 836 51.02 -0.21 -21.16
N ARG A 837 50.50 -0.14 -19.92
CA ARG A 837 51.06 0.76 -18.87
C ARG A 837 51.53 0.09 -17.57
N GLN A 838 51.25 -1.18 -17.32
CA GLN A 838 51.64 -1.88 -16.07
C GLN A 838 52.51 -3.12 -16.29
N GLU A 839 52.98 -3.36 -17.52
CA GLU A 839 53.66 -4.61 -17.93
C GLU A 839 55.02 -4.91 -17.26
N GLU A 840 55.63 -4.00 -16.49
CA GLU A 840 57.00 -4.23 -16.01
C GLU A 840 57.13 -4.99 -14.66
N GLN A 841 56.06 -5.31 -13.92
CA GLN A 841 56.22 -5.79 -12.51
C GLN A 841 55.35 -6.97 -12.02
N VAL A 842 54.46 -7.56 -12.82
CA VAL A 842 53.54 -8.63 -12.35
C VAL A 842 53.56 -9.85 -13.27
N SER A 843 53.81 -11.03 -12.71
CA SER A 843 53.83 -12.29 -13.48
C SER A 843 52.42 -12.75 -13.91
N PRO A 844 52.29 -13.58 -14.97
CA PRO A 844 50.98 -14.02 -15.47
C PRO A 844 50.12 -14.77 -14.44
N SER A 845 50.74 -15.55 -13.55
CA SER A 845 50.06 -16.25 -12.45
C SER A 845 49.59 -15.31 -11.35
N GLU A 846 50.37 -14.27 -11.03
CA GLU A 846 49.99 -13.21 -10.09
C GLU A 846 48.80 -12.40 -10.63
N LYS A 847 48.77 -12.10 -11.93
CA LYS A 847 47.64 -11.42 -12.58
C LYS A 847 46.37 -12.27 -12.52
N ALA A 848 46.46 -13.58 -12.78
CA ALA A 848 45.33 -14.50 -12.66
C ALA A 848 44.75 -14.55 -11.24
N LEU A 849 45.58 -14.41 -10.19
CA LEU A 849 45.10 -14.32 -8.81
C LEU A 849 44.31 -13.04 -8.55
N LEU A 850 44.82 -11.89 -8.99
CA LEU A 850 44.10 -10.62 -8.88
C LEU A 850 42.77 -10.66 -9.65
N ASP A 851 42.78 -11.27 -10.84
CA ASP A 851 41.59 -11.39 -11.67
C ASP A 851 40.53 -12.30 -11.03
N ASN A 852 40.92 -13.45 -10.48
CA ASN A 852 39.99 -14.37 -9.80
C ASN A 852 39.37 -13.73 -8.54
N VAL A 853 40.16 -13.03 -7.72
CA VAL A 853 39.64 -12.31 -6.55
C VAL A 853 38.72 -11.16 -6.97
N GLY A 854 39.10 -10.40 -8.00
CA GLY A 854 38.29 -9.31 -8.55
C GLY A 854 36.97 -9.80 -9.14
N GLU A 855 36.99 -10.91 -9.88
CA GLU A 855 35.81 -11.54 -10.45
C GLU A 855 34.90 -12.12 -9.37
N SER A 856 35.47 -12.74 -8.33
CA SER A 856 34.72 -13.19 -7.15
C SER A 856 34.00 -12.03 -6.47
N LEU A 857 34.68 -10.90 -6.23
CA LEU A 857 34.06 -9.71 -5.65
C LEU A 857 32.95 -9.12 -6.54
N ALA A 858 33.17 -9.08 -7.84
CA ALA A 858 32.19 -8.61 -8.82
C ALA A 858 30.93 -9.50 -8.86
N ARG A 859 31.13 -10.83 -8.89
CA ARG A 859 30.06 -11.84 -8.85
C ARG A 859 29.25 -11.75 -7.57
N LEU A 860 29.90 -11.69 -6.41
CA LEU A 860 29.25 -11.57 -5.10
C LEU A 860 28.47 -10.25 -4.97
N GLY A 861 29.05 -9.14 -5.44
CA GLY A 861 28.45 -7.81 -5.40
C GLY A 861 27.31 -7.62 -6.41
N ARG A 862 27.22 -8.50 -7.43
CA ARG A 862 26.38 -8.35 -8.64
C ARG A 862 26.68 -7.05 -9.36
N VAL A 863 27.96 -6.78 -9.58
CA VAL A 863 28.50 -5.57 -10.20
C VAL A 863 29.58 -5.94 -11.21
N LYS A 864 29.92 -5.03 -12.13
CA LYS A 864 31.01 -5.25 -13.09
C LYS A 864 32.34 -4.72 -12.55
N ARG A 865 33.45 -5.29 -13.01
CA ARG A 865 34.79 -4.71 -12.83
C ARG A 865 34.91 -3.48 -13.72
N VAL A 866 35.60 -2.46 -13.23
CA VAL A 866 35.91 -1.24 -13.98
C VAL A 866 37.42 -1.05 -14.05
N GLY A 867 37.94 -0.61 -15.19
CA GLY A 867 39.35 -0.23 -15.37
C GLY A 867 39.71 1.10 -14.68
N LEU A 868 39.00 1.46 -13.61
CA LEU A 868 39.21 2.68 -12.85
C LEU A 868 39.94 2.34 -11.54
N GLY A 869 40.97 3.09 -11.21
CA GLY A 869 41.76 2.93 -9.99
C GLY A 869 41.73 4.15 -9.09
N VAL A 870 42.71 4.21 -8.19
CA VAL A 870 42.82 5.29 -7.19
C VAL A 870 43.19 6.63 -7.84
N LYS A 871 43.99 6.62 -8.92
CA LYS A 871 44.41 7.85 -9.62
C LYS A 871 43.21 8.57 -10.24
N GLU A 872 42.37 7.83 -10.95
CA GLU A 872 41.15 8.32 -11.59
C GLU A 872 40.17 8.85 -10.54
N LYS A 873 40.07 8.18 -9.38
CA LYS A 873 39.27 8.67 -8.25
C LYS A 873 39.81 9.98 -7.66
N GLN A 874 41.13 10.15 -7.57
CA GLN A 874 41.74 11.41 -7.11
C GLN A 874 41.38 12.57 -8.03
N GLU A 875 41.49 12.36 -9.34
CA GLU A 875 41.15 13.35 -10.37
C GLU A 875 39.66 13.71 -10.31
N PHE A 876 38.77 12.71 -10.27
CA PHE A 876 37.34 12.92 -10.11
C PHE A 876 37.00 13.72 -8.83
N SER A 877 37.63 13.37 -7.70
CA SER A 877 37.38 14.06 -6.42
C SER A 877 37.83 15.51 -6.45
N ARG A 878 38.95 15.83 -7.12
CA ARG A 878 39.42 17.21 -7.33
C ARG A 878 38.44 17.99 -8.20
N ALA A 879 38.05 17.44 -9.35
CA ALA A 879 37.09 18.08 -10.26
C ALA A 879 35.74 18.34 -9.59
N TRP A 880 35.20 17.37 -8.84
CA TRP A 880 33.95 17.50 -8.10
C TRP A 880 34.01 18.61 -7.04
N SER A 881 35.14 18.74 -6.34
CA SER A 881 35.34 19.80 -5.34
C SER A 881 35.46 21.21 -5.93
N GLN A 882 36.02 21.33 -7.13
CA GLN A 882 36.15 22.60 -7.85
C GLN A 882 34.80 23.09 -8.38
N SER A 883 34.00 22.20 -9.00
CA SER A 883 32.70 22.53 -9.57
C SER A 883 31.67 23.04 -8.54
N ARG A 884 31.74 22.60 -7.28
CA ARG A 884 30.86 23.09 -6.20
C ARG A 884 31.26 24.43 -5.59
N ARG A 885 32.49 24.93 -5.83
CA ARG A 885 32.92 26.27 -5.38
C ARG A 885 32.51 27.38 -6.35
N THR A 886 32.13 27.02 -7.57
CA THR A 886 31.75 27.96 -8.65
C THR A 886 30.24 28.18 -8.77
N TRP A 887 29.43 27.56 -7.91
CA TRP A 887 27.96 27.68 -7.89
C TRP A 887 27.46 28.16 -6.53
#